data_AF-A0A9N8VY37-F1
#
_entry.id   AF-A0A9N8VY37-F1
#
_cell.length_a   1.000
_cell.length_b   1.000
_cell.length_c   1.000
_cell.angle_alpha   90.00
_cell.angle_beta   90.00
_cell.angle_gamma   90.00
#
_symmetry.space_group_name_H-M   'P 1'
#
loop_
_entity.id
_entity.type
_entity.pdbx_description
1 polymer ?
#
loop_
_entity_poly.entity_id
_entity_poly.type
_entity_poly.pdbx_seq_one_letter_code
_entity_poly.pdbx_strand_id
1 'polypeptide(L)'
;MLEANQKPEDYDKIKTTTKTRLDQAEKDRDAYLAELTKEQEKSKNLIDPKDLEQKAKEAARQQAGLKTENEVNTQLDKIAQQLGLGNHNNLTNDNLTNLQGAEKERNQGRQNLRTDNLTTLPQIPEGETLQTLLERPTQQEKEEAVNNARQQEANKYNGYIDPTDKNQLKPEAEKAGFGFTQQDIDNAIRQSRIPRTNMKDELILILTGKTGLILLTQNQLGVGDLTKLPDLKGKSLEQLLTDNEKLLKAQQQLTEKNNSLNLNLNNANEQVKNYQDGLKALVRQSGQLKQFQNDLEKLQNQLLQEKEGRELEKKIREGYQSIITSLNDKLADKDNKLKEVKLAQEKIREENNELIQKNESLLDMKNNLEDQLEQEIIEKTSLMQEKEVLTTEKQEIEAKLNQELEKVLSELEKKTQNNQQIKAEINKLKKTKKTTIREGTKDQEKEIKELKEEIEKEKTSHQNKQKKYEENLNNLKDELDKEKEAHQGTKDSLTKIEQQIIEELNNTLKLDLQNPTLKQVITRIRELINKDPLNDENVKKELAAAQATIIQLQKQLAERPDTPFGEDLAVIKETDLQSLEQLFPNQLDNHFREQIRQATNYQQLATARQNFIQKHISKNSGNQQVVTQPHLPAIQQPPKERII
;
A
#
# COMPACT_ATOMS: atom_id res chain seq x y z
N MET A 1 69.98 23.13 -83.53
CA MET A 1 71.24 23.35 -82.78
C MET A 1 70.89 23.58 -81.33
N LEU A 2 71.08 22.57 -80.48
CA LEU A 2 71.25 22.65 -79.03
C LEU A 2 71.59 21.21 -78.60
N GLU A 3 72.88 20.91 -78.58
CA GLU A 3 73.45 19.65 -78.11
C GLU A 3 73.29 19.55 -76.59
N ALA A 4 72.42 18.64 -76.13
CA ALA A 4 72.42 18.21 -74.74
C ALA A 4 73.30 16.96 -74.61
N ASN A 5 74.61 17.20 -74.48
CA ASN A 5 75.55 16.24 -73.91
C ASN A 5 75.19 16.02 -72.43
N GLN A 6 74.30 15.08 -72.13
CA GLN A 6 74.16 14.56 -70.77
C GLN A 6 75.37 13.64 -70.51
N LYS A 7 76.24 14.13 -69.61
CA LYS A 7 77.48 13.46 -69.22
C LYS A 7 77.14 12.12 -68.55
N PRO A 8 77.97 11.08 -68.74
CA PRO A 8 77.84 9.80 -68.04
C PRO A 8 77.74 9.92 -66.50
N GLU A 9 78.24 11.03 -65.94
CA GLU A 9 78.22 11.36 -64.52
C GLU A 9 76.80 11.49 -63.92
N ASP A 10 75.77 11.81 -64.71
CA ASP A 10 74.39 11.93 -64.21
C ASP A 10 73.69 10.57 -64.08
N TYR A 11 74.11 9.56 -64.84
CA TYR A 11 73.54 8.21 -64.75
C TYR A 11 73.92 7.52 -63.43
N ASP A 12 75.17 7.69 -62.98
CA ASP A 12 75.63 7.16 -61.70
C ASP A 12 74.99 7.88 -60.51
N LYS A 13 74.71 9.18 -60.62
CA LYS A 13 73.94 9.92 -59.60
C LYS A 13 72.50 9.43 -59.49
N ILE A 14 71.83 9.21 -60.62
CA ILE A 14 70.46 8.67 -60.61
C ILE A 14 70.46 7.25 -60.04
N LYS A 15 71.39 6.39 -60.46
CA LYS A 15 71.52 5.02 -59.93
C LYS A 15 71.78 4.99 -58.43
N THR A 16 72.64 5.88 -57.94
CA THR A 16 72.94 6.01 -56.50
C THR A 16 71.71 6.51 -55.74
N THR A 17 71.01 7.52 -56.25
CA THR A 17 69.81 8.09 -55.61
C THR A 17 68.66 7.08 -55.54
N THR A 18 68.45 6.31 -56.63
CA THR A 18 67.43 5.26 -56.66
C THR A 18 67.76 4.13 -55.71
N LYS A 19 69.05 3.75 -55.59
CA LYS A 19 69.49 2.74 -54.62
C LYS A 19 69.28 3.20 -53.18
N THR A 20 69.65 4.44 -52.84
CA THR A 20 69.42 5.00 -51.50
C THR A 20 67.93 5.04 -51.13
N ARG A 21 67.05 5.36 -52.09
CA ARG A 21 65.59 5.33 -51.87
C ARG A 21 65.05 3.92 -51.67
N LEU A 22 65.59 2.94 -52.39
CA LEU A 22 65.21 1.53 -52.24
C LEU A 22 65.64 1.01 -50.86
N ASP A 23 66.88 1.29 -50.45
CA ASP A 23 67.44 0.89 -49.15
C ASP A 23 66.64 1.53 -47.99
N GLN A 24 66.17 2.76 -48.14
CA GLN A 24 65.32 3.43 -47.15
C GLN A 24 63.92 2.80 -47.07
N ALA A 25 63.31 2.45 -48.20
CA ALA A 25 62.01 1.80 -48.22
C ALA A 25 62.04 0.39 -47.59
N GLU A 26 63.14 -0.36 -47.80
CA GLU A 26 63.35 -1.64 -47.12
C GLU A 26 63.47 -1.48 -45.60
N LYS A 27 64.20 -0.44 -45.15
CA LYS A 27 64.34 -0.12 -43.73
C LYS A 27 63.01 0.26 -43.07
N ASP A 28 62.18 1.03 -43.76
CA ASP A 28 60.85 1.44 -43.26
C ASP A 28 59.88 0.26 -43.19
N ARG A 29 59.92 -0.64 -44.18
CA ARG A 29 59.15 -1.90 -44.17
C ARG A 29 59.53 -2.79 -42.99
N ASP A 30 60.83 -2.96 -42.74
CA ASP A 30 61.31 -3.81 -41.66
C ASP A 30 60.99 -3.21 -40.27
N ALA A 31 61.01 -1.88 -40.13
CA ALA A 31 60.54 -1.18 -38.94
C ALA A 31 59.03 -1.40 -38.68
N TYR A 32 58.21 -1.32 -39.73
CA TYR A 32 56.77 -1.59 -39.63
C TYR A 32 56.47 -3.04 -39.21
N LEU A 33 57.18 -4.02 -39.77
CA LEU A 33 57.04 -5.44 -39.39
C LEU A 33 57.48 -5.72 -37.95
N ALA A 34 58.49 -5.01 -37.45
CA ALA A 34 58.92 -5.10 -36.05
C ALA A 34 57.86 -4.52 -35.08
N GLU A 35 57.22 -3.40 -35.45
CA GLU A 35 56.13 -2.79 -34.68
C GLU A 35 54.90 -3.73 -34.60
N LEU A 36 54.53 -4.33 -35.74
CA LEU A 36 53.43 -5.29 -35.85
C LEU A 36 53.69 -6.54 -34.98
N THR A 37 54.94 -7.02 -34.96
CA THR A 37 55.34 -8.17 -34.13
C THR A 37 55.26 -7.83 -32.63
N LYS A 38 55.66 -6.61 -32.22
CA LYS A 38 55.48 -6.14 -30.84
C LYS A 38 54.02 -6.02 -30.43
N GLU A 39 53.13 -5.60 -31.32
CA GLU A 39 51.69 -5.56 -31.05
C GLU A 39 51.09 -6.98 -30.93
N GLN A 40 51.53 -7.91 -31.77
CA GLN A 40 51.13 -9.32 -31.67
C GLN A 40 51.65 -10.02 -30.40
N GLU A 41 52.83 -9.66 -29.90
CA GLU A 41 53.34 -10.14 -28.61
C GLU A 41 52.62 -9.49 -27.42
N LYS A 42 52.23 -8.22 -27.52
CA LYS A 42 51.39 -7.56 -26.51
C LYS A 42 50.01 -8.20 -26.41
N SER A 43 49.40 -8.62 -27.51
CA SER A 43 48.08 -9.28 -27.50
C SER A 43 48.14 -10.73 -27.02
N LYS A 44 49.26 -11.45 -27.23
CA LYS A 44 49.47 -12.80 -26.67
C LYS A 44 49.61 -12.85 -25.14
N ASN A 45 49.94 -11.73 -24.50
CA ASN A 45 50.09 -11.62 -23.04
C ASN A 45 48.83 -11.13 -22.31
N LEU A 46 47.71 -10.95 -23.01
CA LEU A 46 46.44 -10.59 -22.39
C LEU A 46 45.60 -11.84 -22.14
N ILE A 47 45.83 -12.39 -20.95
CA ILE A 47 44.96 -13.25 -20.14
C ILE A 47 44.81 -14.68 -20.65
N ASP A 48 45.41 -15.62 -19.91
CA ASP A 48 45.16 -17.06 -20.05
C ASP A 48 43.65 -17.31 -19.87
N PRO A 49 42.95 -17.95 -20.82
CA PRO A 49 41.53 -18.30 -20.68
C PRO A 49 41.22 -19.06 -19.39
N LYS A 50 42.19 -19.82 -18.85
CA LYS A 50 42.04 -20.52 -17.56
C LYS A 50 42.03 -19.57 -16.36
N ASP A 51 42.76 -18.46 -16.41
CA ASP A 51 42.74 -17.42 -15.37
C ASP A 51 41.41 -16.65 -15.37
N LEU A 52 40.80 -16.45 -16.53
CA LEU A 52 39.47 -15.85 -16.67
C LEU A 52 38.38 -16.77 -16.12
N GLU A 53 38.44 -18.06 -16.45
CA GLU A 53 37.52 -19.07 -15.93
C GLU A 53 37.64 -19.21 -14.40
N GLN A 54 38.86 -19.18 -13.87
CA GLN A 54 39.11 -19.29 -12.43
C GLN A 54 38.65 -18.03 -11.67
N LYS A 55 38.87 -16.83 -12.22
CA LYS A 55 38.35 -15.56 -11.67
C LYS A 55 36.82 -15.50 -11.72
N ALA A 56 36.19 -16.01 -12.78
CA ALA A 56 34.74 -16.08 -12.88
C ALA A 56 34.15 -17.04 -11.82
N LYS A 57 34.80 -18.19 -11.59
CA LYS A 57 34.41 -19.14 -10.53
C LYS A 57 34.59 -18.56 -9.13
N GLU A 58 35.66 -17.80 -8.88
CA GLU A 58 35.88 -17.12 -7.60
C GLU A 58 34.89 -15.97 -7.35
N ALA A 59 34.57 -15.19 -8.38
CA ALA A 59 33.56 -14.13 -8.29
C ALA A 59 32.15 -14.70 -8.01
N ALA A 60 31.79 -15.81 -8.66
CA ALA A 60 30.52 -16.51 -8.40
C ALA A 60 30.45 -17.07 -6.96
N ARG A 61 31.56 -17.58 -6.42
CA ARG A 61 31.64 -18.02 -5.00
C ARG A 61 31.43 -16.86 -4.03
N GLN A 62 32.01 -15.69 -4.31
CA GLN A 62 31.92 -14.52 -3.43
C GLN A 62 30.56 -13.83 -3.48
N GLN A 63 29.92 -13.72 -4.66
CA GLN A 63 28.63 -13.03 -4.78
C GLN A 63 27.44 -13.86 -4.28
N ALA A 64 27.46 -15.18 -4.45
CA ALA A 64 26.31 -16.04 -4.17
C ALA A 64 26.46 -16.90 -2.91
N GLY A 65 27.58 -16.81 -2.18
CA GLY A 65 27.81 -17.57 -0.94
C GLY A 65 27.85 -19.10 -1.13
N LEU A 66 28.18 -19.55 -2.35
CA LEU A 66 28.15 -20.95 -2.76
C LEU A 66 29.38 -21.68 -2.22
N LYS A 67 29.16 -22.83 -1.57
CA LYS A 67 30.21 -23.54 -0.83
C LYS A 67 30.79 -24.69 -1.62
N THR A 68 30.12 -25.13 -2.68
CA THR A 68 30.55 -26.30 -3.47
C THR A 68 30.70 -25.98 -4.95
N GLU A 69 31.59 -26.72 -5.62
CA GLU A 69 31.88 -26.51 -7.04
C GLU A 69 30.69 -26.83 -7.95
N ASN A 70 29.84 -27.77 -7.54
CA ASN A 70 28.60 -28.10 -8.25
C ASN A 70 27.58 -26.95 -8.22
N GLU A 71 27.48 -26.22 -7.11
CA GLU A 71 26.60 -25.05 -7.01
C GLU A 71 27.10 -23.91 -7.92
N VAL A 72 28.41 -23.68 -7.97
CA VAL A 72 29.02 -22.66 -8.84
C VAL A 72 28.78 -22.97 -10.32
N ASN A 73 28.98 -24.23 -10.73
CA ASN A 73 28.74 -24.64 -12.11
C ASN A 73 27.25 -24.55 -12.48
N THR A 74 26.35 -24.90 -11.56
CA THR A 74 24.90 -24.76 -11.76
C THR A 74 24.48 -23.28 -11.91
N GLN A 75 25.11 -22.38 -11.16
CA GLN A 75 24.86 -20.94 -11.26
C GLN A 75 25.38 -20.36 -12.58
N LEU A 76 26.56 -20.80 -13.03
CA LEU A 76 27.15 -20.41 -14.31
C LEU A 76 26.31 -20.92 -15.49
N ASP A 77 25.78 -22.14 -15.42
CA ASP A 77 24.88 -22.69 -16.44
C ASP A 77 23.56 -21.91 -16.52
N LYS A 78 23.00 -21.48 -15.39
CA LYS A 78 21.82 -20.61 -15.36
C LYS A 78 22.09 -19.24 -15.99
N ILE A 79 23.26 -18.65 -15.73
CA ILE A 79 23.67 -17.38 -16.34
C ILE A 79 23.89 -17.56 -17.85
N ALA A 80 24.52 -18.65 -18.28
CA ALA A 80 24.71 -18.95 -19.69
C ALA A 80 23.38 -19.17 -20.43
N GLN A 81 22.39 -19.82 -19.79
CA GLN A 81 21.03 -19.95 -20.31
C GLN A 81 20.29 -18.61 -20.38
N GLN A 82 20.41 -17.75 -19.37
CA GLN A 82 19.80 -16.41 -19.37
C GLN A 82 20.41 -15.48 -20.43
N LEU A 83 21.68 -15.67 -20.77
CA LEU A 83 22.39 -14.90 -21.80
C LEU A 83 22.29 -15.52 -23.20
N GLY A 84 21.57 -16.62 -23.38
CA GLY A 84 21.36 -17.25 -24.69
C GLY A 84 22.61 -17.90 -25.30
N LEU A 85 23.65 -18.18 -24.50
CA LEU A 85 24.94 -18.73 -24.96
C LEU A 85 24.94 -20.26 -25.03
N GLY A 86 23.80 -20.88 -25.35
CA GLY A 86 23.66 -22.33 -25.46
C GLY A 86 24.47 -22.89 -26.63
N ASN A 87 25.35 -23.86 -26.34
CA ASN A 87 26.19 -24.58 -27.29
C ASN A 87 25.43 -25.06 -28.54
N HIS A 88 25.64 -24.39 -29.67
CA HIS A 88 25.36 -24.92 -31.00
C HIS A 88 26.43 -25.94 -31.35
N ASN A 89 26.28 -27.20 -30.92
CA ASN A 89 26.82 -28.39 -31.60
C ASN A 89 26.41 -29.65 -30.85
N ASN A 90 25.17 -30.12 -31.07
CA ASN A 90 24.79 -31.53 -31.24
C ASN A 90 23.26 -31.65 -31.26
N LEU A 91 22.70 -31.61 -32.46
CA LEU A 91 21.33 -32.02 -32.73
C LEU A 91 21.31 -33.55 -32.83
N THR A 92 20.84 -34.25 -31.79
CA THR A 92 20.02 -35.48 -31.90
C THR A 92 19.63 -36.03 -30.51
N ASN A 93 18.39 -36.50 -30.39
CA ASN A 93 17.74 -37.22 -29.28
C ASN A 93 17.23 -36.49 -28.02
N ASP A 94 17.79 -35.38 -27.54
CA ASP A 94 17.33 -34.78 -26.26
C ASP A 94 15.97 -34.07 -26.35
N ASN A 95 15.55 -33.67 -27.55
CA ASN A 95 14.25 -33.02 -27.75
C ASN A 95 13.06 -33.97 -27.52
N LEU A 96 13.23 -35.29 -27.66
CA LEU A 96 12.15 -36.24 -27.42
C LEU A 96 11.90 -36.46 -25.92
N THR A 97 12.97 -36.45 -25.13
CA THR A 97 12.91 -36.63 -23.67
C THR A 97 12.37 -35.37 -22.98
N ASN A 98 12.71 -34.18 -23.50
CA ASN A 98 12.17 -32.91 -23.00
C ASN A 98 10.69 -32.72 -23.34
N LEU A 99 10.22 -33.21 -24.50
CA LEU A 99 8.79 -33.25 -24.83
C LEU A 99 8.01 -34.21 -23.93
N GLN A 100 8.56 -35.39 -23.62
CA GLN A 100 7.95 -36.33 -22.67
C GLN A 100 7.93 -35.81 -21.23
N GLY A 101 8.96 -35.06 -20.82
CA GLY A 101 9.01 -34.37 -19.52
C GLY A 101 7.96 -33.27 -19.38
N ALA A 102 7.85 -32.40 -20.39
CA ALA A 102 6.84 -31.34 -20.43
C ALA A 102 5.40 -31.88 -20.46
N GLU A 103 5.18 -33.03 -21.11
CA GLU A 103 3.88 -33.68 -21.14
C GLU A 103 3.53 -34.34 -19.80
N LYS A 104 4.53 -34.87 -19.08
CA LYS A 104 4.37 -35.39 -17.73
C LYS A 104 4.05 -34.29 -16.71
N GLU A 105 4.73 -33.13 -16.79
CA GLU A 105 4.42 -31.95 -15.98
C GLU A 105 3.03 -31.36 -16.30
N ARG A 106 2.65 -31.29 -17.59
CA ARG A 106 1.28 -30.90 -17.98
C ARG A 106 0.23 -31.83 -17.39
N ASN A 107 0.46 -33.14 -17.44
CA ASN A 107 -0.48 -34.12 -16.90
C ASN A 107 -0.55 -34.06 -15.37
N GLN A 108 0.56 -33.77 -14.70
CA GLN A 108 0.59 -33.55 -13.25
C GLN A 108 -0.11 -32.26 -12.85
N GLY A 109 0.05 -31.18 -13.63
CA GLY A 109 -0.72 -29.93 -13.47
C GLY A 109 -2.22 -30.14 -13.65
N ARG A 110 -2.65 -30.94 -14.65
CA ARG A 110 -4.06 -31.29 -14.87
C ARG A 110 -4.66 -32.12 -13.71
N GLN A 111 -3.89 -33.07 -13.16
CA GLN A 111 -4.32 -33.83 -11.98
C GLN A 111 -4.47 -32.94 -10.74
N ASN A 112 -3.53 -32.01 -10.52
CA ASN A 112 -3.59 -31.09 -9.39
C ASN A 112 -4.77 -30.11 -9.47
N LEU A 113 -5.15 -29.70 -10.69
CA LEU A 113 -6.28 -28.81 -10.93
C LEU A 113 -7.64 -29.53 -11.01
N ARG A 114 -7.67 -30.87 -11.05
CA ARG A 114 -8.90 -31.69 -11.21
C ARG A 114 -9.79 -31.28 -12.40
N THR A 115 -9.20 -30.80 -13.50
CA THR A 115 -9.94 -30.44 -14.71
C THR A 115 -9.27 -30.98 -15.96
N ASP A 116 -10.01 -31.78 -16.75
CA ASP A 116 -9.51 -32.32 -18.02
C ASP A 116 -9.59 -31.32 -19.18
N ASN A 117 -10.29 -30.19 -18.96
CA ASN A 117 -10.53 -29.15 -19.95
C ASN A 117 -10.05 -27.78 -19.46
N LEU A 118 -9.06 -27.21 -20.15
CA LEU A 118 -8.49 -25.90 -19.81
C LEU A 118 -9.42 -24.72 -20.14
N THR A 119 -10.49 -24.92 -20.91
CA THR A 119 -11.46 -23.87 -21.24
C THR A 119 -12.51 -23.65 -20.15
N THR A 120 -12.53 -24.48 -19.11
CA THR A 120 -13.44 -24.35 -17.95
C THR A 120 -12.73 -23.84 -16.70
N LEU A 121 -11.51 -23.31 -16.83
CA LEU A 121 -10.82 -22.68 -15.70
C LEU A 121 -11.61 -21.44 -15.24
N PRO A 122 -11.88 -21.29 -13.92
CA PRO A 122 -12.50 -20.08 -13.41
C PRO A 122 -11.62 -18.88 -13.77
N GLN A 123 -12.23 -17.83 -14.33
CA GLN A 123 -11.51 -16.59 -14.64
C GLN A 123 -10.88 -16.04 -13.35
N ILE A 124 -9.60 -15.74 -13.43
CA ILE A 124 -8.86 -15.08 -12.35
C ILE A 124 -9.47 -13.68 -12.22
N PRO A 125 -10.02 -13.32 -11.03
CA PRO A 125 -10.57 -11.99 -10.82
C PRO A 125 -9.52 -10.91 -11.12
N GLU A 126 -9.95 -9.82 -11.76
CA GLU A 126 -9.08 -8.66 -12.04
C GLU A 126 -8.41 -8.18 -10.74
N GLY A 127 -7.07 -8.17 -10.73
CA GLY A 127 -6.27 -7.78 -9.57
C GLY A 127 -5.65 -8.93 -8.77
N GLU A 128 -5.91 -10.19 -9.12
CA GLU A 128 -5.25 -11.35 -8.50
C GLU A 128 -4.23 -12.00 -9.44
N THR A 129 -3.10 -12.44 -8.88
CA THR A 129 -2.09 -13.24 -9.59
C THR A 129 -2.34 -14.74 -9.37
N LEU A 130 -1.78 -15.57 -10.25
CA LEU A 130 -1.81 -17.03 -10.09
C LEU A 130 -1.18 -17.48 -8.76
N GLN A 131 -0.14 -16.76 -8.31
CA GLN A 131 0.53 -16.99 -7.04
C GLN A 131 -0.42 -16.74 -5.85
N THR A 132 -1.15 -15.62 -5.86
CA THR A 132 -2.16 -15.32 -4.82
C THR A 132 -3.33 -16.31 -4.80
N LEU A 133 -3.63 -16.97 -5.91
CA LEU A 133 -4.63 -18.05 -5.96
C LEU A 133 -4.10 -19.37 -5.39
N LEU A 134 -2.82 -19.68 -5.63
CA LEU A 134 -2.15 -20.88 -5.10
C LEU A 134 -1.85 -20.75 -3.59
N GLU A 135 -1.69 -19.53 -3.09
CA GLU A 135 -1.47 -19.23 -1.67
C GLU A 135 -2.76 -19.08 -0.85
N ARG A 136 -3.94 -19.20 -1.48
CA ARG A 136 -5.20 -19.15 -0.74
C ARG A 136 -5.31 -20.37 0.17
N PRO A 137 -5.56 -20.18 1.48
CA PRO A 137 -5.77 -21.29 2.39
C PRO A 137 -6.96 -22.12 1.88
N THR A 138 -6.73 -23.42 1.79
CA THR A 138 -7.71 -24.41 1.41
C THR A 138 -8.91 -24.36 2.36
N GLN A 139 -10.06 -24.87 1.91
CA GLN A 139 -11.27 -24.91 2.75
C GLN A 139 -11.01 -25.68 4.05
N GLN A 140 -10.17 -26.71 4.00
CA GLN A 140 -9.76 -27.50 5.16
C GLN A 140 -8.92 -26.68 6.14
N GLU A 141 -7.96 -25.89 5.66
CA GLU A 141 -7.15 -24.99 6.51
C GLU A 141 -7.99 -23.88 7.15
N LYS A 142 -9.02 -23.39 6.44
CA LYS A 142 -9.99 -22.42 7.00
C LYS A 142 -10.83 -23.05 8.10
N GLU A 143 -11.32 -24.27 7.89
CA GLU A 143 -12.09 -25.01 8.90
C GLU A 143 -11.24 -25.37 10.12
N GLU A 144 -9.98 -25.73 9.92
CA GLU A 144 -9.03 -25.99 11.00
C GLU A 144 -8.71 -24.70 11.79
N ALA A 145 -8.53 -23.56 11.12
CA ALA A 145 -8.34 -22.27 11.77
C ALA A 145 -9.57 -21.84 12.60
N VAL A 146 -10.78 -22.05 12.08
CA VAL A 146 -12.04 -21.77 12.81
C VAL A 146 -12.20 -22.71 14.01
N ASN A 147 -11.86 -23.99 13.86
CA ASN A 147 -11.91 -24.95 14.96
C ASN A 147 -10.88 -24.61 16.05
N ASN A 148 -9.65 -24.25 15.68
CA ASN A 148 -8.63 -23.80 16.61
C ASN A 148 -9.04 -22.51 17.33
N ALA A 149 -9.64 -21.54 16.64
CA ALA A 149 -10.17 -20.33 17.25
C ALA A 149 -11.30 -20.63 18.23
N ARG A 150 -12.23 -21.53 17.88
CA ARG A 150 -13.29 -22.00 18.79
C ARG A 150 -12.74 -22.74 20.01
N GLN A 151 -11.69 -23.53 19.84
CA GLN A 151 -11.05 -24.26 20.93
C GLN A 151 -10.28 -23.32 21.88
N GLN A 152 -9.61 -22.30 21.33
CA GLN A 152 -9.00 -21.23 22.13
C GLN A 152 -10.06 -20.40 22.88
N GLU A 153 -11.17 -20.08 22.23
CA GLU A 153 -12.29 -19.38 22.86
C GLU A 153 -12.92 -20.22 23.99
N ALA A 154 -13.14 -21.52 23.75
CA ALA A 154 -13.64 -22.46 24.76
C ALA A 154 -12.65 -22.60 25.94
N ASN A 155 -11.35 -22.60 25.67
CA ASN A 155 -10.32 -22.68 26.70
C ASN A 155 -10.27 -21.42 27.61
N LYS A 156 -10.73 -20.25 27.14
CA LYS A 156 -10.89 -19.05 28.01
C LYS A 156 -11.98 -19.23 29.06
N TYR A 157 -12.94 -20.12 28.83
CA TYR A 157 -14.02 -20.42 29.76
C TYR A 157 -13.74 -21.66 30.62
N ASN A 158 -12.63 -22.37 30.37
CA ASN A 158 -12.15 -23.48 31.18
C ASN A 158 -11.55 -22.92 32.48
N GLY A 159 -12.41 -22.65 33.45
CA GLY A 159 -12.10 -21.98 34.72
C GLY A 159 -13.25 -21.14 35.28
N TYR A 160 -14.32 -20.92 34.51
CA TYR A 160 -15.55 -20.36 35.05
C TYR A 160 -16.37 -21.48 35.69
N ILE A 161 -16.53 -21.39 37.01
CA ILE A 161 -17.34 -22.31 37.81
C ILE A 161 -18.80 -22.17 37.37
N ASP A 162 -19.43 -23.28 36.99
CA ASP A 162 -20.86 -23.31 36.74
C ASP A 162 -21.59 -23.00 38.06
N PRO A 163 -22.34 -21.88 38.15
CA PRO A 163 -23.01 -21.47 39.40
C PRO A 163 -24.13 -22.42 39.84
N THR A 164 -24.43 -23.44 39.04
CA THR A 164 -25.43 -24.48 39.37
C THR A 164 -24.81 -25.80 39.87
N ASP A 165 -23.49 -26.00 39.74
CA ASP A 165 -22.82 -27.21 40.21
C ASP A 165 -22.39 -27.08 41.70
N LYS A 166 -23.22 -27.66 42.58
CA LYS A 166 -23.04 -27.63 44.04
C LYS A 166 -21.70 -28.21 44.53
N ASN A 167 -21.04 -29.05 43.75
CA ASN A 167 -19.82 -29.74 44.17
C ASN A 167 -18.55 -28.89 43.97
N GLN A 168 -18.59 -27.85 43.13
CA GLN A 168 -17.45 -26.96 42.86
C GLN A 168 -17.49 -25.67 43.69
N LEU A 169 -18.67 -25.18 44.04
CA LEU A 169 -18.85 -23.94 44.83
C LEU A 169 -18.35 -24.03 46.28
N LYS A 170 -18.43 -25.21 46.91
CA LYS A 170 -18.12 -25.37 48.34
C LYS A 170 -16.61 -25.29 48.66
N PRO A 171 -15.71 -25.98 47.93
CA PRO A 171 -14.27 -25.89 48.17
C PRO A 171 -13.70 -24.48 47.97
N GLU A 172 -14.22 -23.71 46.99
CA GLU A 172 -13.72 -22.37 46.67
C GLU A 172 -14.23 -21.28 47.61
N ALA A 173 -15.46 -21.39 48.12
CA ALA A 173 -15.96 -20.52 49.18
C ALA A 173 -15.19 -20.72 50.50
N GLU A 174 -14.86 -21.98 50.85
CA GLU A 174 -14.00 -22.32 51.99
C GLU A 174 -12.57 -21.79 51.81
N LYS A 175 -12.02 -21.83 50.59
CA LYS A 175 -10.69 -21.28 50.25
C LYS A 175 -10.64 -19.74 50.30
N ALA A 176 -11.77 -19.07 50.04
CA ALA A 176 -11.93 -17.62 50.15
C ALA A 176 -12.26 -17.14 51.57
N GLY A 177 -12.29 -18.03 52.56
CA GLY A 177 -12.51 -17.69 53.97
C GLY A 177 -13.98 -17.39 54.33
N PHE A 178 -14.92 -17.68 53.44
CA PHE A 178 -16.34 -17.53 53.72
C PHE A 178 -16.91 -18.85 54.25
N GLY A 179 -17.10 -18.93 55.56
CA GLY A 179 -17.78 -20.04 56.20
C GLY A 179 -19.29 -19.98 55.98
N PHE A 180 -19.76 -20.34 54.78
CA PHE A 180 -21.19 -20.51 54.54
C PHE A 180 -21.66 -21.84 55.12
N THR A 181 -22.70 -21.79 55.95
CA THR A 181 -23.36 -23.01 56.38
C THR A 181 -24.19 -23.57 55.23
N GLN A 182 -24.46 -24.89 55.22
CA GLN A 182 -25.34 -25.51 54.21
C GLN A 182 -26.71 -24.79 54.13
N GLN A 183 -27.14 -24.19 55.24
CA GLN A 183 -28.37 -23.43 55.37
C GLN A 183 -28.33 -22.07 54.63
N ASP A 184 -27.16 -21.43 54.53
CA ASP A 184 -27.00 -20.17 53.76
C ASP A 184 -27.08 -20.43 52.25
N ILE A 185 -26.51 -21.55 51.80
CA ILE A 185 -26.58 -22.00 50.40
C ILE A 185 -28.03 -22.36 50.03
N ASP A 186 -28.74 -23.08 50.91
CA ASP A 186 -30.12 -23.46 50.67
C ASP A 186 -31.08 -22.24 50.70
N ASN A 187 -30.77 -21.20 51.48
CA ASN A 187 -31.51 -19.94 51.51
C ASN A 187 -31.32 -19.11 50.23
N ALA A 188 -30.10 -19.03 49.69
CA ALA A 188 -29.84 -18.32 48.43
C ALA A 188 -30.56 -18.99 47.24
N ILE A 189 -30.60 -20.33 47.22
CA ILE A 189 -31.34 -21.10 46.20
C ILE A 189 -32.87 -20.93 46.36
N ARG A 190 -33.37 -20.76 47.59
CA ARG A 190 -34.79 -20.45 47.83
C ARG A 190 -35.17 -19.05 47.35
N GLN A 191 -34.26 -18.08 47.44
CA GLN A 191 -34.53 -16.70 47.00
C GLN A 191 -34.50 -16.51 45.49
N SER A 192 -33.85 -17.40 44.72
CA SER A 192 -33.82 -17.32 43.24
C SER A 192 -35.02 -17.99 42.55
N ARG A 193 -35.93 -18.64 43.29
CA ARG A 193 -37.17 -19.20 42.73
C ARG A 193 -38.35 -18.24 42.89
N ILE A 194 -38.83 -17.73 41.75
CA ILE A 194 -40.07 -16.94 41.60
C ILE A 194 -41.26 -17.70 42.23
N PRO A 195 -42.15 -17.05 43.02
CA PRO A 195 -43.21 -17.77 43.73
C PRO A 195 -44.40 -18.09 42.83
N ARG A 196 -44.80 -19.36 42.80
CA ARG A 196 -46.18 -19.76 42.49
C ARG A 196 -47.02 -19.62 43.75
N THR A 197 -48.06 -18.79 43.68
CA THR A 197 -49.11 -18.65 44.68
C THR A 197 -49.79 -20.00 44.96
N ASN A 198 -49.96 -20.33 46.24
CA ASN A 198 -51.18 -20.94 46.75
C ASN A 198 -51.27 -20.77 48.27
N MET A 199 -52.41 -20.22 48.70
CA MET A 199 -52.87 -20.20 50.08
C MET A 199 -52.97 -21.62 50.64
N LYS A 200 -52.63 -21.80 51.91
CA LYS A 200 -53.34 -22.70 52.81
C LYS A 200 -53.12 -22.29 54.27
N ASP A 201 -54.22 -22.41 55.00
CA ASP A 201 -54.43 -22.11 56.40
C ASP A 201 -53.48 -22.82 57.36
N GLU A 202 -53.19 -22.18 58.49
CA GLU A 202 -53.32 -22.72 59.87
C GLU A 202 -52.47 -21.89 60.83
N LEU A 203 -53.09 -21.34 61.89
CA LEU A 203 -52.60 -21.38 63.28
C LEU A 203 -53.55 -20.61 64.20
N ILE A 204 -54.57 -21.33 64.69
CA ILE A 204 -55.22 -21.03 65.97
C ILE A 204 -54.42 -21.80 67.02
N LEU A 205 -53.67 -21.07 67.86
CA LEU A 205 -53.03 -21.61 69.05
C LEU A 205 -53.66 -20.99 70.31
N ILE A 206 -54.17 -21.91 71.12
CA ILE A 206 -54.74 -21.84 72.47
C ILE A 206 -53.81 -21.12 73.45
N LEU A 207 -54.36 -20.32 74.38
CA LEU A 207 -53.80 -20.12 75.74
C LEU A 207 -54.89 -19.73 76.78
N THR A 208 -55.20 -20.71 77.65
CA THR A 208 -55.48 -20.64 79.12
C THR A 208 -56.61 -19.75 79.66
N GLY A 209 -57.48 -20.16 80.61
CA GLY A 209 -57.42 -21.26 81.57
C GLY A 209 -57.39 -20.75 83.03
N LYS A 210 -58.43 -21.08 83.80
CA LYS A 210 -58.55 -21.17 85.29
C LYS A 210 -58.49 -19.89 86.15
N THR A 211 -59.58 -19.68 86.92
CA THR A 211 -59.73 -19.69 88.41
C THR A 211 -60.99 -18.85 88.73
N GLY A 212 -62.05 -19.33 89.39
CA GLY A 212 -62.05 -20.09 90.62
C GLY A 212 -62.03 -19.12 91.81
N LEU A 213 -63.17 -18.53 92.17
CA LEU A 213 -63.32 -17.81 93.43
C LEU A 213 -64.74 -18.00 93.99
N ILE A 214 -64.79 -19.02 94.85
CA ILE A 214 -65.77 -19.21 95.92
C ILE A 214 -65.60 -18.04 96.89
N LEU A 215 -66.68 -17.33 97.23
CA LEU A 215 -66.75 -16.52 98.44
C LEU A 215 -68.07 -16.81 99.16
N LEU A 216 -67.96 -17.83 100.01
CA LEU A 216 -68.75 -18.00 101.23
C LEU A 216 -68.52 -16.78 102.14
N THR A 217 -69.59 -16.11 102.54
CA THR A 217 -69.76 -15.57 103.90
C THR A 217 -71.26 -15.68 104.20
N GLN A 218 -71.70 -16.73 104.89
CA GLN A 218 -71.87 -16.74 106.35
C GLN A 218 -72.44 -15.43 106.88
N ASN A 219 -73.77 -15.36 106.96
CA ASN A 219 -74.44 -14.73 108.10
C ASN A 219 -75.34 -15.79 108.73
N GLN A 220 -74.70 -16.59 109.59
CA GLN A 220 -75.36 -17.24 110.71
C GLN A 220 -75.81 -16.12 111.65
N LEU A 221 -77.08 -15.70 111.55
CA LEU A 221 -77.72 -15.08 112.70
C LEU A 221 -78.11 -16.21 113.64
N GLY A 222 -77.27 -16.36 114.67
CA GLY A 222 -77.47 -17.27 115.76
C GLY A 222 -78.84 -17.06 116.41
N VAL A 223 -79.45 -18.20 116.70
CA VAL A 223 -80.54 -18.36 117.64
C VAL A 223 -80.00 -17.95 119.01
N GLY A 224 -80.09 -16.66 119.31
CA GLY A 224 -79.70 -16.07 120.59
C GLY A 224 -80.93 -15.89 121.48
N ASP A 225 -81.09 -16.81 122.42
CA ASP A 225 -81.63 -16.57 123.76
C ASP A 225 -82.94 -15.76 123.88
N LEU A 226 -84.08 -16.45 123.69
CA LEU A 226 -85.45 -15.95 123.90
C LEU A 226 -85.88 -15.93 125.39
N THR A 227 -84.94 -15.91 126.35
CA THR A 227 -85.28 -15.86 127.79
C THR A 227 -85.36 -14.44 128.37
N LYS A 228 -85.36 -13.38 127.53
CA LYS A 228 -85.59 -12.00 127.96
C LYS A 228 -86.68 -11.33 127.11
N LEU A 229 -87.91 -11.82 127.23
CA LEU A 229 -89.09 -11.04 126.90
C LEU A 229 -89.22 -9.89 127.93
N PRO A 230 -89.14 -8.62 127.53
CA PRO A 230 -89.51 -7.53 128.42
C PRO A 230 -91.00 -7.64 128.75
N ASP A 231 -91.30 -7.55 130.04
CA ASP A 231 -92.61 -7.53 130.65
C ASP A 231 -93.57 -6.61 129.85
N LEU A 232 -94.45 -7.20 129.04
CA LEU A 232 -95.50 -6.51 128.28
C LEU A 232 -96.70 -6.15 129.18
N LYS A 233 -96.41 -5.80 130.44
CA LYS A 233 -97.36 -5.18 131.35
C LYS A 233 -97.28 -3.67 131.20
N GLY A 234 -98.18 -3.10 130.39
CA GLY A 234 -98.41 -1.66 130.34
C GLY A 234 -98.36 -0.99 128.96
N LYS A 235 -98.20 -1.75 127.86
CA LYS A 235 -98.36 -1.22 126.50
C LYS A 235 -99.68 -1.74 125.91
N SER A 236 -100.56 -0.84 125.46
CA SER A 236 -101.78 -1.23 124.77
C SER A 236 -101.45 -1.94 123.45
N LEU A 237 -102.35 -2.80 122.98
CA LEU A 237 -102.28 -3.45 121.67
C LEU A 237 -101.96 -2.45 120.53
N GLU A 238 -102.43 -1.21 120.70
CA GLU A 238 -102.21 -0.06 119.82
C GLU A 238 -100.72 0.34 119.70
N GLN A 239 -99.95 0.26 120.78
CA GLN A 239 -98.53 0.60 120.77
C GLN A 239 -97.71 -0.46 120.01
N LEU A 240 -98.06 -1.74 120.16
CA LEU A 240 -97.41 -2.84 119.43
C LEU A 240 -97.71 -2.79 117.92
N LEU A 241 -98.94 -2.42 117.55
CA LEU A 241 -99.30 -2.18 116.15
C LEU A 241 -98.50 -1.00 115.55
N THR A 242 -98.33 0.08 116.32
CA THR A 242 -97.54 1.24 115.92
C THR A 242 -96.06 0.90 115.72
N ASP A 243 -95.48 0.10 116.63
CA ASP A 243 -94.07 -0.30 116.53
C ASP A 243 -93.84 -1.29 115.38
N ASN A 244 -94.79 -2.19 115.10
CA ASN A 244 -94.75 -3.05 113.90
C ASN A 244 -94.87 -2.25 112.60
N GLU A 245 -95.70 -1.21 112.57
CA GLU A 245 -95.82 -0.34 111.40
C GLU A 245 -94.53 0.45 111.15
N LYS A 246 -93.86 0.90 112.22
CA LYS A 246 -92.52 1.52 112.13
C LYS A 246 -91.47 0.54 111.64
N LEU A 247 -91.48 -0.71 112.11
CA LEU A 247 -90.56 -1.75 111.67
C LEU A 247 -90.77 -2.07 110.17
N LEU A 248 -92.02 -2.18 109.73
CA LEU A 248 -92.36 -2.42 108.34
C LEU A 248 -91.91 -1.27 107.44
N LYS A 249 -92.11 -0.02 107.87
CA LYS A 249 -91.60 1.18 107.16
C LYS A 249 -90.08 1.19 107.10
N ALA A 250 -89.38 0.83 108.18
CA ALA A 250 -87.93 0.74 108.20
C ALA A 250 -87.42 -0.38 107.26
N GLN A 251 -88.12 -1.50 107.18
CA GLN A 251 -87.78 -2.61 106.28
C GLN A 251 -88.02 -2.24 104.81
N GLN A 252 -89.08 -1.48 104.51
CA GLN A 252 -89.30 -0.91 103.18
C GLN A 252 -88.18 0.07 102.80
N GLN A 253 -87.82 1.00 103.69
CA GLN A 253 -86.72 1.95 103.45
C GLN A 253 -85.37 1.25 103.24
N LEU A 254 -85.08 0.18 104.00
CA LEU A 254 -83.88 -0.63 103.79
C LEU A 254 -83.89 -1.34 102.43
N THR A 255 -85.04 -1.86 102.01
CA THR A 255 -85.21 -2.50 100.70
C THR A 255 -85.01 -1.50 99.57
N GLU A 256 -85.60 -0.32 99.66
CA GLU A 256 -85.43 0.77 98.70
C GLU A 256 -83.98 1.24 98.62
N LYS A 257 -83.31 1.39 99.77
CA LYS A 257 -81.89 1.75 99.83
C LYS A 257 -81.00 0.66 99.23
N ASN A 258 -81.29 -0.61 99.47
CA ASN A 258 -80.57 -1.72 98.84
C ASN A 258 -80.78 -1.76 97.32
N ASN A 259 -82.00 -1.51 96.86
CA ASN A 259 -82.30 -1.44 95.42
C ASN A 259 -81.56 -0.27 94.76
N SER A 260 -81.52 0.89 95.43
CA SER A 260 -80.75 2.06 94.96
C SER A 260 -79.24 1.78 94.94
N LEU A 261 -78.69 1.12 95.97
CA LEU A 261 -77.28 0.73 96.01
C LEU A 261 -76.94 -0.28 94.92
N ASN A 262 -77.79 -1.28 94.68
CA ASN A 262 -77.59 -2.25 93.60
C ASN A 262 -77.64 -1.59 92.22
N LEU A 263 -78.55 -0.63 92.02
CA LEU A 263 -78.60 0.14 90.78
C LEU A 263 -77.32 0.97 90.57
N ASN A 264 -76.84 1.65 91.62
CA ASN A 264 -75.60 2.41 91.57
C ASN A 264 -74.38 1.52 91.33
N LEU A 265 -74.33 0.33 91.93
CA LEU A 265 -73.27 -0.64 91.71
C LEU A 265 -73.27 -1.18 90.27
N ASN A 266 -74.45 -1.46 89.71
CA ASN A 266 -74.58 -1.89 88.32
C ASN A 266 -74.13 -0.79 87.35
N ASN A 267 -74.53 0.47 87.60
CA ASN A 267 -74.09 1.62 86.81
C ASN A 267 -72.57 1.82 86.90
N ALA A 268 -71.97 1.67 88.08
CA ALA A 268 -70.52 1.76 88.26
C ALA A 268 -69.79 0.62 87.53
N ASN A 269 -70.31 -0.61 87.60
CA ASN A 269 -69.75 -1.76 86.88
C ASN A 269 -69.83 -1.57 85.36
N GLU A 270 -70.91 -0.99 84.85
CA GLU A 270 -71.07 -0.67 83.43
C GLU A 270 -70.07 0.42 82.99
N GLN A 271 -69.85 1.45 83.82
CA GLN A 271 -68.80 2.44 83.56
C GLN A 271 -67.40 1.81 83.54
N VAL A 272 -67.07 0.94 84.50
CA VAL A 272 -65.78 0.23 84.54
C VAL A 272 -65.60 -0.62 83.28
N LYS A 273 -66.64 -1.33 82.85
CA LYS A 273 -66.60 -2.10 81.61
C LYS A 273 -66.34 -1.21 80.38
N ASN A 274 -67.02 -0.07 80.28
CA ASN A 274 -66.80 0.90 79.20
C ASN A 274 -65.36 1.43 79.19
N TYR A 275 -64.78 1.73 80.37
CA TYR A 275 -63.38 2.13 80.48
C TYR A 275 -62.41 1.00 80.07
N GLN A 276 -62.67 -0.24 80.46
CA GLN A 276 -61.86 -1.39 80.08
C GLN A 276 -61.91 -1.63 78.56
N ASP A 277 -63.08 -1.51 77.94
CA ASP A 277 -63.23 -1.65 76.50
C ASP A 277 -62.55 -0.50 75.74
N GLY A 278 -62.62 0.73 76.27
CA GLY A 278 -61.85 1.88 75.77
C GLY A 278 -60.33 1.67 75.85
N LEU A 279 -59.82 1.15 76.96
CA LEU A 279 -58.41 0.79 77.12
C LEU A 279 -57.97 -0.30 76.13
N LYS A 280 -58.78 -1.34 75.92
CA LYS A 280 -58.49 -2.38 74.91
C LYS A 280 -58.46 -1.80 73.50
N ALA A 281 -59.35 -0.85 73.18
CA ALA A 281 -59.34 -0.16 71.89
C ALA A 281 -58.05 0.66 71.71
N LEU A 282 -57.62 1.40 72.74
CA LEU A 282 -56.36 2.16 72.71
C LEU A 282 -55.13 1.26 72.57
N VAL A 283 -55.09 0.11 73.25
CA VAL A 283 -54.00 -0.86 73.10
C VAL A 283 -53.95 -1.43 71.67
N ARG A 284 -55.12 -1.73 71.06
CA ARG A 284 -55.19 -2.14 69.65
C ARG A 284 -54.68 -1.05 68.71
N GLN A 285 -55.08 0.21 68.93
CA GLN A 285 -54.60 1.35 68.14
C GLN A 285 -53.09 1.55 68.29
N SER A 286 -52.53 1.41 69.50
CA SER A 286 -51.08 1.46 69.73
C SER A 286 -50.34 0.34 68.99
N GLY A 287 -50.91 -0.86 68.95
CA GLY A 287 -50.37 -1.97 68.16
C GLY A 287 -50.35 -1.67 66.65
N GLN A 288 -51.42 -1.08 66.13
CA GLN A 288 -51.50 -0.64 64.74
C GLN A 288 -50.47 0.47 64.43
N LEU A 289 -50.30 1.45 65.33
CA LEU A 289 -49.30 2.50 65.17
C LEU A 289 -47.87 1.94 65.13
N LYS A 290 -47.56 0.95 65.97
CA LYS A 290 -46.26 0.27 65.95
C LYS A 290 -46.04 -0.50 64.65
N GLN A 291 -47.08 -1.12 64.11
CA GLN A 291 -47.03 -1.77 62.80
C GLN A 291 -46.76 -0.75 61.68
N PHE A 292 -47.47 0.40 61.68
CA PHE A 292 -47.22 1.47 60.72
C PHE A 292 -45.78 2.03 60.80
N GLN A 293 -45.22 2.15 62.00
CA GLN A 293 -43.83 2.57 62.18
C GLN A 293 -42.85 1.58 61.54
N ASN A 294 -43.03 0.28 61.78
CA ASN A 294 -42.19 -0.76 61.17
C ASN A 294 -42.32 -0.79 59.65
N ASP A 295 -43.53 -0.60 59.11
CA ASP A 295 -43.75 -0.58 57.67
C ASP A 295 -43.13 0.67 57.03
N LEU A 296 -43.14 1.81 57.72
CA LEU A 296 -42.50 3.05 57.26
C LEU A 296 -40.96 2.93 57.24
N GLU A 297 -40.37 2.27 58.25
CA GLU A 297 -38.93 1.97 58.28
C GLU A 297 -38.53 1.03 57.13
N LYS A 298 -39.32 -0.02 56.85
CA LYS A 298 -39.10 -0.90 55.69
C LYS A 298 -39.15 -0.11 54.38
N LEU A 299 -40.12 0.78 54.22
CA LEU A 299 -40.28 1.60 53.01
C LEU A 299 -39.11 2.58 52.83
N GLN A 300 -38.60 3.17 53.92
CA GLN A 300 -37.42 4.02 53.89
C GLN A 300 -36.17 3.25 53.46
N ASN A 301 -35.98 2.03 53.98
CA ASN A 301 -34.85 1.16 53.59
C ASN A 301 -34.95 0.73 52.12
N GLN A 302 -36.15 0.39 51.63
CA GLN A 302 -36.37 0.09 50.20
C GLN A 302 -36.06 1.29 49.31
N LEU A 303 -36.51 2.49 49.70
CA LEU A 303 -36.24 3.72 48.96
C LEU A 303 -34.73 4.04 48.91
N LEU A 304 -33.99 3.75 49.98
CA LEU A 304 -32.54 3.92 50.02
C LEU A 304 -31.84 2.94 49.06
N GLN A 305 -32.22 1.67 49.07
CA GLN A 305 -31.70 0.66 48.14
C GLN A 305 -32.01 1.02 46.68
N GLU A 306 -33.20 1.53 46.38
CA GLU A 306 -33.54 2.00 45.03
C GLU A 306 -32.73 3.23 44.61
N LYS A 307 -32.35 4.11 45.54
CA LYS A 307 -31.47 5.26 45.23
C LYS A 307 -30.06 4.79 44.93
N GLU A 308 -29.52 3.87 45.74
CA GLU A 308 -28.20 3.26 45.51
C GLU A 308 -28.18 2.48 44.19
N GLY A 309 -29.23 1.73 43.89
CA GLY A 309 -29.42 1.03 42.61
C GLY A 309 -29.45 1.98 41.42
N ARG A 310 -30.18 3.10 41.52
CA ARG A 310 -30.22 4.15 40.48
C ARG A 310 -28.87 4.84 40.26
N GLU A 311 -28.12 5.12 41.32
CA GLU A 311 -26.76 5.68 41.23
C GLU A 311 -25.78 4.69 40.59
N LEU A 312 -25.87 3.40 40.95
CA LEU A 312 -25.07 2.36 40.29
C LEU A 312 -25.41 2.24 38.81
N GLU A 313 -26.70 2.25 38.46
CA GLU A 313 -27.16 2.21 37.07
C GLU A 313 -26.67 3.44 36.28
N LYS A 314 -26.70 4.62 36.89
CA LYS A 314 -26.16 5.85 36.30
C LYS A 314 -24.65 5.73 36.02
N LYS A 315 -23.85 5.27 37.00
CA LYS A 315 -22.41 5.04 36.81
C LYS A 315 -22.11 4.02 35.73
N ILE A 316 -22.90 2.94 35.65
CA ILE A 316 -22.78 1.93 34.60
C ILE A 316 -23.09 2.55 33.23
N ARG A 317 -24.17 3.33 33.11
CA ARG A 317 -24.52 4.04 31.87
C ARG A 317 -23.43 5.03 31.44
N GLU A 318 -22.88 5.80 32.37
CA GLU A 318 -21.76 6.71 32.11
C GLU A 318 -20.50 5.96 31.65
N GLY A 319 -20.18 4.83 32.29
CA GLY A 319 -19.09 3.94 31.87
C GLY A 319 -19.27 3.40 30.45
N TYR A 320 -20.46 2.89 30.12
CA TYR A 320 -20.77 2.45 28.75
C TYR A 320 -20.70 3.60 27.74
N GLN A 321 -21.21 4.78 28.09
CA GLN A 321 -21.15 5.95 27.22
C GLN A 321 -19.70 6.36 26.93
N SER A 322 -18.83 6.34 27.95
CA SER A 322 -17.40 6.61 27.76
C SER A 322 -16.71 5.58 26.85
N ILE A 323 -17.07 4.30 26.97
CA ILE A 323 -16.56 3.23 26.10
C ILE A 323 -17.03 3.46 24.66
N ILE A 324 -18.31 3.77 24.45
CA ILE A 324 -18.89 4.04 23.13
C ILE A 324 -18.19 5.24 22.47
N THR A 325 -18.00 6.34 23.19
CA THR A 325 -17.28 7.52 22.67
C THR A 325 -15.86 7.15 22.27
N SER A 326 -15.11 6.44 23.13
CA SER A 326 -13.73 6.02 22.81
C SER A 326 -13.66 5.08 21.59
N LEU A 327 -14.64 4.19 21.41
CA LEU A 327 -14.73 3.32 20.24
C LEU A 327 -15.05 4.11 18.97
N ASN A 328 -15.94 5.09 19.04
CA ASN A 328 -16.27 5.97 17.91
C ASN A 328 -15.06 6.83 17.50
N ASP A 329 -14.30 7.36 18.45
CA ASP A 329 -13.08 8.12 18.16
C ASP A 329 -12.03 7.25 17.46
N LYS A 330 -11.86 5.99 17.92
CA LYS A 330 -10.99 5.01 17.25
C LYS A 330 -11.49 4.61 15.86
N LEU A 331 -12.80 4.56 15.65
CA LEU A 331 -13.40 4.28 14.35
C LEU A 331 -13.13 5.45 13.38
N ALA A 332 -13.32 6.69 13.85
CA ALA A 332 -13.04 7.90 13.08
C ALA A 332 -11.55 8.02 12.70
N ASP A 333 -10.62 7.70 13.61
CA ASP A 333 -9.18 7.64 13.32
C ASP A 333 -8.87 6.59 12.24
N LYS A 334 -9.51 5.41 12.31
CA LYS A 334 -9.37 4.38 11.28
C LYS A 334 -9.92 4.82 9.92
N ASP A 335 -11.07 5.49 9.89
CA ASP A 335 -11.66 6.01 8.66
C ASP A 335 -10.79 7.09 8.02
N ASN A 336 -10.15 7.95 8.83
CA ASN A 336 -9.19 8.94 8.33
C ASN A 336 -7.94 8.27 7.76
N LYS A 337 -7.35 7.29 8.46
CA LYS A 337 -6.23 6.50 7.94
C LYS A 337 -6.58 5.76 6.65
N LEU A 338 -7.81 5.23 6.55
CA LEU A 338 -8.28 4.59 5.32
C LEU A 338 -8.38 5.57 4.15
N LYS A 339 -8.81 6.82 4.39
CA LYS A 339 -8.82 7.87 3.37
C LYS A 339 -7.41 8.24 2.91
N GLU A 340 -6.45 8.35 3.84
CA GLU A 340 -5.04 8.60 3.52
C GLU A 340 -4.46 7.47 2.66
N VAL A 341 -4.72 6.21 3.01
CA VAL A 341 -4.29 5.05 2.22
C VAL A 341 -4.89 5.07 0.81
N LYS A 342 -6.19 5.39 0.67
CA LYS A 342 -6.83 5.51 -0.65
C LYS A 342 -6.22 6.64 -1.48
N LEU A 343 -5.93 7.78 -0.87
CA LEU A 343 -5.27 8.91 -1.55
C LEU A 343 -3.86 8.52 -2.01
N ALA A 344 -3.10 7.82 -1.17
CA ALA A 344 -1.76 7.32 -1.52
C ALA A 344 -1.82 6.29 -2.65
N GLN A 345 -2.82 5.38 -2.65
CA GLN A 345 -3.04 4.41 -3.72
C GLN A 345 -3.36 5.10 -5.06
N GLU A 346 -4.19 6.15 -5.05
CA GLU A 346 -4.50 6.89 -6.27
C GLU A 346 -3.27 7.62 -6.81
N LYS A 347 -2.47 8.24 -5.93
CA LYS A 347 -1.21 8.87 -6.34
C LYS A 347 -0.22 7.87 -6.96
N ILE A 348 -0.08 6.68 -6.37
CA ILE A 348 0.75 5.60 -6.95
C ILE A 348 0.21 5.17 -8.31
N ARG A 349 -1.13 5.13 -8.48
CA ARG A 349 -1.76 4.79 -9.76
C ARG A 349 -1.47 5.85 -10.84
N GLU A 350 -1.55 7.12 -10.50
CA GLU A 350 -1.18 8.23 -11.39
C GLU A 350 0.29 8.16 -11.80
N GLU A 351 1.21 8.01 -10.83
CA GLU A 351 2.65 7.87 -11.09
C GLU A 351 2.96 6.64 -11.98
N ASN A 352 2.27 5.52 -11.77
CA ASN A 352 2.42 4.33 -12.62
C ASN A 352 1.91 4.58 -14.05
N ASN A 353 0.80 5.31 -14.22
CA ASN A 353 0.30 5.65 -15.55
C ASN A 353 1.28 6.56 -16.31
N GLU A 354 1.89 7.53 -15.63
CA GLU A 354 2.94 8.38 -16.22
C GLU A 354 4.17 7.56 -16.62
N LEU A 355 4.59 6.60 -15.79
CA LEU A 355 5.68 5.68 -16.12
C LEU A 355 5.37 4.79 -17.33
N ILE A 356 4.12 4.30 -17.45
CA ILE A 356 3.67 3.52 -18.60
C ILE A 356 3.76 4.37 -19.88
N GLN A 357 3.23 5.60 -19.87
CA GLN A 357 3.31 6.51 -21.03
C GLN A 357 4.75 6.83 -21.41
N LYS A 358 5.63 7.03 -20.42
CA LYS A 358 7.05 7.27 -20.67
C LYS A 358 7.74 6.05 -21.29
N ASN A 359 7.40 4.84 -20.84
CA ASN A 359 7.92 3.60 -21.41
C ASN A 359 7.43 3.38 -22.84
N GLU A 360 6.16 3.69 -23.14
CA GLU A 360 5.63 3.65 -24.51
C GLU A 360 6.39 4.63 -25.42
N SER A 361 6.61 5.87 -24.97
CA SER A 361 7.40 6.86 -25.73
C SER A 361 8.86 6.44 -25.94
N LEU A 362 9.49 5.80 -24.95
CA LEU A 362 10.84 5.25 -25.08
C LEU A 362 10.89 4.07 -26.05
N LEU A 363 9.84 3.24 -26.08
CA LEU A 363 9.73 2.13 -27.03
C LEU A 363 9.59 2.65 -28.47
N ASP A 364 8.77 3.68 -28.69
CA ASP A 364 8.65 4.33 -30.00
C ASP A 364 9.98 4.97 -30.44
N MET A 365 10.69 5.63 -29.52
CA MET A 365 12.01 6.19 -29.80
C MET A 365 13.04 5.09 -30.14
N LYS A 366 13.00 3.96 -29.42
CA LYS A 366 13.85 2.81 -29.69
C LYS A 366 13.59 2.26 -31.09
N ASN A 367 12.33 2.05 -31.46
CA ASN A 367 11.95 1.54 -32.78
C ASN A 367 12.42 2.49 -33.89
N ASN A 368 12.25 3.80 -33.72
CA ASN A 368 12.75 4.79 -34.68
C ASN A 368 14.29 4.76 -34.83
N LEU A 369 15.03 4.52 -33.74
CA LEU A 369 16.48 4.37 -33.79
C LEU A 369 16.91 3.06 -34.45
N GLU A 370 16.16 1.97 -34.24
CA GLU A 370 16.38 0.69 -34.92
C GLU A 370 16.17 0.85 -36.43
N ASP A 371 15.11 1.55 -36.86
CA ASP A 371 14.85 1.84 -38.28
C ASP A 371 15.95 2.71 -38.90
N GLN A 372 16.44 3.73 -38.19
CA GLN A 372 17.56 4.57 -38.65
C GLN A 372 18.85 3.76 -38.80
N LEU A 373 19.15 2.89 -37.84
CA LEU A 373 20.32 2.03 -37.89
C LEU A 373 20.22 1.02 -39.04
N GLU A 374 19.04 0.46 -39.30
CA GLU A 374 18.81 -0.44 -40.42
C GLU A 374 19.04 0.28 -41.76
N GLN A 375 18.55 1.52 -41.91
CA GLN A 375 18.83 2.35 -43.09
C GLN A 375 20.33 2.63 -43.27
N GLU A 376 21.04 2.98 -42.20
CA GLU A 376 22.49 3.24 -42.27
C GLU A 376 23.27 1.97 -42.66
N ILE A 377 22.87 0.80 -42.14
CA ILE A 377 23.45 -0.49 -42.52
C ILE A 377 23.21 -0.78 -44.01
N ILE A 378 22.01 -0.52 -44.52
CA ILE A 378 21.70 -0.69 -45.95
C ILE A 378 22.57 0.23 -46.79
N GLU A 379 22.64 1.52 -46.46
CA GLU A 379 23.44 2.51 -47.20
C GLU A 379 24.93 2.15 -47.20
N LYS A 380 25.49 1.77 -46.06
CA LYS A 380 26.88 1.35 -45.94
C LYS A 380 27.18 0.07 -46.71
N THR A 381 26.21 -0.85 -46.77
CA THR A 381 26.33 -2.08 -47.58
C THR A 381 26.35 -1.75 -49.07
N SER A 382 25.48 -0.83 -49.53
CA SER A 382 25.48 -0.35 -50.91
C SER A 382 26.79 0.35 -51.28
N LEU A 383 27.32 1.22 -50.42
CA LEU A 383 28.62 1.88 -50.64
C LEU A 383 29.78 0.89 -50.72
N MET A 384 29.75 -0.17 -49.91
CA MET A 384 30.77 -1.23 -49.94
C MET A 384 30.72 -2.03 -51.25
N GLN A 385 29.52 -2.34 -51.75
CA GLN A 385 29.35 -2.97 -53.07
C GLN A 385 29.83 -2.06 -54.20
N GLU A 386 29.50 -0.77 -54.16
CA GLU A 386 29.99 0.21 -55.13
C GLU A 386 31.52 0.31 -55.12
N LYS A 387 32.13 0.34 -53.94
CA LYS A 387 33.58 0.31 -53.79
C LYS A 387 34.22 -0.95 -54.38
N GLU A 388 33.58 -2.11 -54.22
CA GLU A 388 34.06 -3.37 -54.79
C GLU A 388 34.00 -3.35 -56.34
N VAL A 389 32.92 -2.81 -56.90
CA VAL A 389 32.79 -2.57 -58.35
C VAL A 389 33.90 -1.65 -58.85
N LEU A 390 34.10 -0.49 -58.20
CA LEU A 390 35.16 0.47 -58.57
C LEU A 390 36.57 -0.14 -58.46
N THR A 391 36.80 -0.99 -57.45
CA THR A 391 38.08 -1.69 -57.28
C THR A 391 38.32 -2.69 -58.41
N THR A 392 37.26 -3.38 -58.84
CA THR A 392 37.31 -4.34 -59.96
C THR A 392 37.56 -3.61 -61.29
N GLU A 393 36.85 -2.51 -61.54
CA GLU A 393 37.05 -1.66 -62.72
C GLU A 393 38.48 -1.11 -62.78
N LYS A 394 39.00 -0.64 -61.63
CA LYS A 394 40.40 -0.17 -61.52
C LYS A 394 41.39 -1.27 -61.90
N GLN A 395 41.22 -2.49 -61.37
CA GLN A 395 42.08 -3.63 -61.70
C GLN A 395 42.00 -4.00 -63.18
N GLU A 396 40.82 -3.94 -63.80
CA GLU A 396 40.65 -4.20 -65.23
C GLU A 396 41.35 -3.14 -66.09
N ILE A 397 41.28 -1.86 -65.70
CA ILE A 397 41.99 -0.77 -66.36
C ILE A 397 43.51 -0.96 -66.22
N GLU A 398 44.01 -1.30 -65.03
CA GLU A 398 45.43 -1.58 -64.79
C GLU A 398 45.91 -2.78 -65.62
N ALA A 399 45.11 -3.84 -65.74
CA ALA A 399 45.43 -5.00 -66.57
C ALA A 399 45.51 -4.63 -68.06
N LYS A 400 44.54 -3.86 -68.59
CA LYS A 400 44.56 -3.35 -69.96
C LYS A 400 45.77 -2.45 -70.21
N LEU A 401 46.11 -1.58 -69.25
CA LEU A 401 47.26 -0.70 -69.33
C LEU A 401 48.57 -1.51 -69.39
N ASN A 402 48.73 -2.51 -68.54
CA ASN A 402 49.91 -3.38 -68.52
C ASN A 402 50.05 -4.17 -69.82
N GLN A 403 48.95 -4.68 -70.37
CA GLN A 403 48.94 -5.37 -71.66
C GLN A 403 49.38 -4.44 -72.81
N GLU A 404 48.89 -3.20 -72.83
CA GLU A 404 49.32 -2.19 -73.81
C GLU A 404 50.82 -1.85 -73.64
N LEU A 405 51.29 -1.78 -72.39
CA LEU A 405 52.68 -1.48 -72.06
C LEU A 405 53.63 -2.61 -72.51
N GLU A 406 53.25 -3.88 -72.30
CA GLU A 406 53.98 -5.05 -72.83
C GLU A 406 54.03 -5.05 -74.35
N LYS A 407 52.92 -4.71 -75.01
CA LYS A 407 52.87 -4.62 -76.47
C LYS A 407 53.83 -3.55 -77.00
N VAL A 408 53.84 -2.36 -76.39
CA VAL A 408 54.78 -1.28 -76.73
C VAL A 408 56.22 -1.71 -76.47
N LEU A 409 56.51 -2.34 -75.32
CA LEU A 409 57.85 -2.84 -75.01
C LEU A 409 58.33 -3.87 -76.05
N SER A 410 57.47 -4.82 -76.45
CA SER A 410 57.80 -5.81 -77.49
C SER A 410 58.07 -5.16 -78.85
N GLU A 411 57.29 -4.16 -79.25
CA GLU A 411 57.54 -3.38 -80.48
C GLU A 411 58.88 -2.64 -80.41
N LEU A 412 59.20 -2.05 -79.25
CA LEU A 412 60.44 -1.32 -79.01
C LEU A 412 61.66 -2.24 -79.02
N GLU A 413 61.52 -3.45 -78.47
CA GLU A 413 62.54 -4.49 -78.46
C GLU A 413 62.81 -5.03 -79.87
N LYS A 414 61.76 -5.28 -80.65
CA LYS A 414 61.87 -5.60 -82.10
C LYS A 414 62.59 -4.50 -82.86
N LYS A 415 62.21 -3.23 -82.66
CA LYS A 415 62.90 -2.08 -83.28
C LYS A 415 64.36 -2.00 -82.86
N THR A 416 64.67 -2.28 -81.58
CA THR A 416 66.04 -2.28 -81.06
C THR A 416 66.89 -3.38 -81.68
N GLN A 417 66.36 -4.61 -81.80
CA GLN A 417 67.02 -5.70 -82.52
C GLN A 417 67.24 -5.35 -83.99
N ASN A 418 66.23 -4.78 -84.66
CA ASN A 418 66.35 -4.36 -86.05
C ASN A 418 67.45 -3.29 -86.22
N ASN A 419 67.51 -2.31 -85.33
CA ASN A 419 68.59 -1.32 -85.30
C ASN A 419 69.96 -1.93 -85.04
N GLN A 420 70.07 -2.95 -84.18
CA GLN A 420 71.32 -3.68 -83.96
C GLN A 420 71.74 -4.46 -85.21
N GLN A 421 70.80 -5.08 -85.93
CA GLN A 421 71.05 -5.74 -87.22
C GLN A 421 71.52 -4.75 -88.28
N ILE A 422 70.83 -3.61 -88.43
CA ILE A 422 71.23 -2.51 -89.33
C ILE A 422 72.64 -2.02 -88.96
N LYS A 423 72.97 -1.86 -87.67
CA LYS A 423 74.29 -1.44 -87.22
C LYS A 423 75.36 -2.49 -87.53
N ALA A 424 75.04 -3.77 -87.42
CA ALA A 424 75.92 -4.88 -87.80
C ALA A 424 76.13 -4.92 -89.33
N GLU A 425 75.09 -4.68 -90.13
CA GLU A 425 75.17 -4.54 -91.59
C GLU A 425 75.96 -3.30 -92.01
N ILE A 426 75.75 -2.15 -91.38
CA ILE A 426 76.56 -0.94 -91.59
C ILE A 426 78.03 -1.21 -91.25
N ASN A 427 78.32 -1.97 -90.19
CA ASN A 427 79.70 -2.34 -89.86
C ASN A 427 80.29 -3.36 -90.86
N LYS A 428 79.49 -4.30 -91.38
CA LYS A 428 79.86 -5.15 -92.53
C LYS A 428 80.15 -4.27 -93.75
N LEU A 429 79.23 -3.39 -94.14
CA LEU A 429 79.35 -2.45 -95.25
C LEU A 429 80.53 -1.49 -95.08
N LYS A 430 80.85 -1.01 -93.88
CA LYS A 430 82.06 -0.21 -93.61
C LYS A 430 83.33 -1.04 -93.75
N LYS A 431 83.31 -2.33 -93.40
CA LYS A 431 84.41 -3.27 -93.72
C LYS A 431 84.54 -3.51 -95.22
N THR A 432 83.44 -3.61 -95.97
CA THR A 432 83.45 -3.73 -97.44
C THR A 432 83.81 -2.42 -98.16
N LYS A 433 83.47 -1.26 -97.57
CA LYS A 433 83.73 0.09 -98.12
C LYS A 433 85.14 0.61 -97.79
N LYS A 434 85.88 -0.06 -96.87
CA LYS A 434 87.33 0.14 -96.70
C LYS A 434 88.16 -0.58 -97.78
N THR A 435 87.52 -1.37 -98.65
CA THR A 435 88.17 -2.03 -99.80
C THR A 435 87.64 -1.58 -101.15
N THR A 436 86.57 -0.79 -101.25
CA THR A 436 86.15 -0.24 -102.55
C THR A 436 85.34 1.04 -102.37
N ILE A 437 85.99 2.17 -102.66
CA ILE A 437 85.30 3.36 -103.16
C ILE A 437 85.37 3.28 -104.68
N ARG A 438 84.22 3.06 -105.33
CA ARG A 438 83.72 3.98 -106.35
C ARG A 438 82.18 3.96 -106.37
N GLU A 439 81.64 5.19 -106.26
CA GLU A 439 80.32 5.68 -106.68
C GLU A 439 79.06 5.33 -105.87
N GLY A 440 78.26 6.37 -105.60
CA GLY A 440 76.87 6.26 -105.11
C GLY A 440 76.49 7.21 -103.96
N THR A 441 76.74 8.52 -104.07
CA THR A 441 76.58 9.52 -102.98
C THR A 441 75.28 10.33 -103.00
N LYS A 442 74.20 9.92 -103.68
CA LYS A 442 72.95 10.72 -103.73
C LYS A 442 71.71 10.07 -103.11
N ASP A 443 71.64 8.74 -103.05
CA ASP A 443 70.45 8.06 -102.48
C ASP A 443 70.50 7.90 -100.95
N GLN A 444 71.70 7.86 -100.36
CA GLN A 444 71.87 7.71 -98.91
C GLN A 444 71.48 8.98 -98.12
N GLU A 445 71.53 10.17 -98.72
CA GLU A 445 71.13 11.42 -98.04
C GLU A 445 69.61 11.59 -97.95
N LYS A 446 68.85 11.01 -98.89
CA LYS A 446 67.38 11.07 -98.88
C LYS A 446 66.81 10.13 -97.80
N GLU A 447 67.35 8.91 -97.72
CA GLU A 447 66.95 7.91 -96.73
C GLU A 447 67.33 8.33 -95.29
N ILE A 448 68.49 8.99 -95.10
CA ILE A 448 68.89 9.57 -93.81
C ILE A 448 67.98 10.75 -93.42
N LYS A 449 67.43 11.49 -94.37
CA LYS A 449 66.51 12.61 -94.10
C LYS A 449 65.12 12.11 -93.69
N GLU A 450 64.59 11.09 -94.37
CA GLU A 450 63.29 10.48 -94.06
C GLU A 450 63.32 9.78 -92.68
N LEU A 451 64.39 9.03 -92.38
CA LEU A 451 64.57 8.42 -91.05
C LEU A 451 64.68 9.45 -89.92
N LYS A 452 65.28 10.61 -90.17
CA LYS A 452 65.34 11.70 -89.17
C LYS A 452 63.98 12.32 -88.90
N GLU A 453 63.14 12.51 -89.91
CA GLU A 453 61.79 13.03 -89.73
C GLU A 453 60.88 12.03 -89.01
N GLU A 454 61.04 10.74 -89.26
CA GLU A 454 60.25 9.69 -88.60
C GLU A 454 60.63 9.54 -87.12
N ILE A 455 61.93 9.56 -86.81
CA ILE A 455 62.42 9.58 -85.42
C ILE A 455 61.87 10.78 -84.65
N GLU A 456 61.81 11.96 -85.28
CA GLU A 456 61.39 13.16 -84.57
C GLU A 456 59.88 13.24 -84.35
N LYS A 457 59.08 12.66 -85.26
CA LYS A 457 57.63 12.45 -85.04
C LYS A 457 57.36 11.45 -83.91
N GLU A 458 58.14 10.37 -83.86
CA GLU A 458 57.97 9.34 -82.82
C GLU A 458 58.37 9.89 -81.44
N LYS A 459 59.41 10.73 -81.39
CA LYS A 459 59.85 11.42 -80.18
C LYS A 459 58.81 12.42 -79.65
N THR A 460 58.15 13.18 -80.54
CA THR A 460 57.05 14.08 -80.14
C THR A 460 55.83 13.31 -79.66
N SER A 461 55.50 12.18 -80.29
CA SER A 461 54.41 11.30 -79.84
C SER A 461 54.66 10.74 -78.43
N HIS A 462 55.89 10.28 -78.14
CA HIS A 462 56.26 9.79 -76.82
C HIS A 462 56.25 10.88 -75.74
N GLN A 463 56.74 12.09 -76.04
CA GLN A 463 56.68 13.21 -75.10
C GLN A 463 55.24 13.60 -74.76
N ASN A 464 54.33 13.56 -75.73
CA ASN A 464 52.91 13.85 -75.48
C ASN A 464 52.24 12.78 -74.62
N LYS A 465 52.56 11.50 -74.84
CA LYS A 465 52.07 10.40 -73.98
C LYS A 465 52.61 10.53 -72.55
N GLN A 466 53.90 10.84 -72.40
CA GLN A 466 54.52 11.02 -71.08
C GLN A 466 53.90 12.18 -70.31
N LYS A 467 53.68 13.34 -70.97
CA LYS A 467 52.95 14.46 -70.37
C LYS A 467 51.55 14.06 -69.90
N LYS A 468 50.81 13.30 -70.71
CA LYS A 468 49.46 12.83 -70.36
C LYS A 468 49.46 11.90 -69.14
N TYR A 469 50.48 11.06 -68.99
CA TYR A 469 50.65 10.24 -67.80
C TYR A 469 51.00 11.05 -66.55
N GLU A 470 51.89 12.04 -66.67
CA GLU A 470 52.22 12.94 -65.55
C GLU A 470 51.00 13.77 -65.13
N GLU A 471 50.19 14.22 -66.07
CA GLU A 471 48.96 14.96 -65.82
C GLU A 471 47.91 14.10 -65.10
N ASN A 472 47.71 12.85 -65.54
CA ASN A 472 46.83 11.90 -64.84
C ASN A 472 47.34 11.55 -63.43
N LEU A 473 48.65 11.40 -63.24
CA LEU A 473 49.23 11.09 -61.93
C LEU A 473 49.06 12.26 -60.95
N ASN A 474 49.22 13.50 -61.44
CA ASN A 474 48.98 14.70 -60.64
C ASN A 474 47.49 14.85 -60.28
N ASN A 475 46.58 14.61 -61.23
CA ASN A 475 45.14 14.64 -60.96
C ASN A 475 44.72 13.61 -59.90
N LEU A 476 45.26 12.39 -59.95
CA LEU A 476 44.99 11.36 -58.92
C LEU A 476 45.50 11.77 -57.53
N LYS A 477 46.65 12.46 -57.47
CA LYS A 477 47.20 12.99 -56.21
C LYS A 477 46.30 14.07 -55.63
N ASP A 478 45.84 14.99 -56.47
CA ASP A 478 44.95 16.07 -56.04
C ASP A 478 43.59 15.53 -55.56
N GLU A 479 43.06 14.47 -56.17
CA GLU A 479 41.86 13.76 -55.68
C GLU A 479 42.10 13.08 -54.34
N LEU A 480 43.22 12.37 -54.18
CA LEU A 480 43.56 11.70 -52.93
C LEU A 480 43.75 12.69 -51.77
N ASP A 481 44.37 13.85 -52.04
CA ASP A 481 44.58 14.87 -51.03
C ASP A 481 43.24 15.55 -50.64
N LYS A 482 42.33 15.79 -51.60
CA LYS A 482 40.96 16.25 -51.30
C LYS A 482 40.16 15.27 -50.46
N GLU A 483 40.27 13.97 -50.74
CA GLU A 483 39.57 12.92 -49.99
C GLU A 483 40.10 12.82 -48.55
N LYS A 484 41.42 12.97 -48.34
CA LYS A 484 42.01 13.04 -47.01
C LYS A 484 41.55 14.27 -46.23
N GLU A 485 41.49 15.43 -46.86
CA GLU A 485 40.98 16.66 -46.26
C GLU A 485 39.51 16.51 -45.84
N ALA A 486 38.68 15.90 -46.70
CA ALA A 486 37.28 15.62 -46.40
C ALA A 486 37.13 14.71 -45.17
N HIS A 487 37.87 13.59 -45.12
CA HIS A 487 37.83 12.66 -43.98
C HIS A 487 38.32 13.30 -42.67
N GLN A 488 39.36 14.14 -42.73
CA GLN A 488 39.81 14.86 -41.56
C GLN A 488 38.74 15.85 -41.06
N GLY A 489 38.07 16.55 -41.98
CA GLY A 489 36.94 17.43 -41.66
C GLY A 489 35.78 16.70 -40.96
N THR A 490 35.44 15.49 -41.43
CA THR A 490 34.41 14.66 -40.77
C THR A 490 34.82 14.24 -39.36
N LYS A 491 36.09 13.83 -39.18
CA LYS A 491 36.63 13.42 -37.87
C LYS A 491 36.61 14.57 -36.87
N ASP A 492 37.00 15.77 -37.29
CA ASP A 492 36.98 16.96 -36.46
C ASP A 492 35.54 17.37 -36.10
N SER A 493 34.59 17.19 -37.02
CA SER A 493 33.16 17.43 -36.78
C SER A 493 32.59 16.46 -35.72
N LEU A 494 32.88 15.17 -35.84
CA LEU A 494 32.43 14.17 -34.86
C LEU A 494 33.01 14.41 -33.47
N THR A 495 34.29 14.79 -33.40
CA THR A 495 34.96 15.13 -32.13
C THR A 495 34.30 16.34 -31.46
N LYS A 496 33.92 17.36 -32.24
CA LYS A 496 33.17 18.53 -31.72
C LYS A 496 31.77 18.14 -31.20
N ILE A 497 31.05 17.29 -31.93
CA ILE A 497 29.72 16.82 -31.51
C ILE A 497 29.82 16.03 -30.20
N GLU A 498 30.81 15.14 -30.08
CA GLU A 498 31.05 14.39 -28.84
C GLU A 498 31.33 15.33 -27.66
N GLN A 499 32.19 16.34 -27.86
CA GLN A 499 32.46 17.36 -26.83
C GLN A 499 31.19 18.13 -26.43
N GLN A 500 30.36 18.52 -27.41
CA GLN A 500 29.11 19.23 -27.15
C GLN A 500 28.14 18.39 -26.31
N ILE A 501 27.96 17.12 -26.64
CA ILE A 501 27.11 16.19 -25.88
C ILE A 501 27.64 16.04 -24.44
N ILE A 502 28.96 15.92 -24.27
CA ILE A 502 29.60 15.81 -22.96
C ILE A 502 29.35 17.08 -22.11
N GLU A 503 29.51 18.27 -22.69
CA GLU A 503 29.26 19.54 -22.00
C GLU A 503 27.78 19.71 -21.66
N GLU A 504 26.89 19.38 -22.58
CA GLU A 504 25.45 19.46 -22.38
C GLU A 504 24.97 18.54 -21.26
N LEU A 505 25.47 17.30 -21.20
CA LEU A 505 25.19 16.37 -20.10
C LEU A 505 25.74 16.89 -18.76
N ASN A 506 26.97 17.40 -18.75
CA ASN A 506 27.59 17.94 -17.54
C ASN A 506 26.82 19.15 -16.97
N ASN A 507 26.35 20.04 -17.84
CA ASN A 507 25.60 21.24 -17.46
C ASN A 507 24.16 20.91 -17.05
N THR A 508 23.45 20.12 -17.87
CA THR A 508 22.04 19.78 -17.64
C THR A 508 21.85 19.01 -16.34
N LEU A 509 22.74 18.06 -16.05
CA LEU A 509 22.69 17.25 -14.84
C LEU A 509 23.45 17.86 -13.67
N LYS A 510 24.03 19.06 -13.84
CA LYS A 510 24.82 19.78 -12.82
C LYS A 510 25.86 18.87 -12.16
N LEU A 511 26.66 18.19 -12.97
CA LEU A 511 27.65 17.22 -12.48
C LEU A 511 28.92 17.87 -11.92
N ASP A 512 29.11 19.18 -12.15
CA ASP A 512 30.23 20.01 -11.70
C ASP A 512 31.62 19.48 -12.11
N LEU A 513 31.72 18.77 -13.24
CA LEU A 513 32.99 18.26 -13.75
C LEU A 513 33.68 19.34 -14.60
N GLN A 514 34.99 19.50 -14.40
CA GLN A 514 35.83 20.40 -15.20
C GLN A 514 36.46 19.64 -16.36
N ASN A 515 36.21 20.10 -17.60
CA ASN A 515 36.64 19.45 -18.84
C ASN A 515 36.40 17.93 -18.86
N PRO A 516 35.14 17.49 -18.71
CA PRO A 516 34.87 16.08 -18.54
C PRO A 516 35.15 15.29 -19.83
N THR A 517 35.50 14.02 -19.64
CA THR A 517 35.40 12.98 -20.67
C THR A 517 34.07 12.25 -20.53
N LEU A 518 33.61 11.60 -21.61
CA LEU A 518 32.38 10.79 -21.57
C LEU A 518 32.39 9.76 -20.43
N LYS A 519 33.54 9.13 -20.19
CA LYS A 519 33.71 8.16 -19.10
C LYS A 519 33.52 8.78 -17.71
N GLN A 520 34.00 10.00 -17.50
CA GLN A 520 33.83 10.72 -16.22
C GLN A 520 32.37 11.13 -16.01
N VAL A 521 31.69 11.62 -17.05
CA VAL A 521 30.24 11.92 -17.02
C VAL A 521 29.45 10.67 -16.64
N ILE A 522 29.66 9.54 -17.33
CA ILE A 522 28.96 8.28 -17.05
C ILE A 522 29.23 7.79 -15.62
N THR A 523 30.48 7.88 -15.17
CA THR A 523 30.84 7.46 -13.81
C THR A 523 30.10 8.30 -12.76
N ARG A 524 30.06 9.62 -12.96
CA ARG A 524 29.39 10.53 -12.03
C ARG A 524 27.87 10.33 -12.00
N ILE A 525 27.24 10.10 -13.16
CA ILE A 525 25.80 9.79 -13.24
C ILE A 525 25.50 8.50 -12.47
N ARG A 526 26.32 7.45 -12.63
CA ARG A 526 26.16 6.20 -11.87
C ARG A 526 26.28 6.41 -10.37
N GLU A 527 27.22 7.23 -9.91
CA GLU A 527 27.35 7.58 -8.49
C GLU A 527 26.10 8.30 -7.95
N LEU A 528 25.50 9.18 -8.74
CA LEU A 528 24.27 9.89 -8.37
C LEU A 528 23.07 8.95 -8.32
N ILE A 529 22.92 8.04 -9.27
CA ILE A 529 21.84 7.04 -9.29
C ILE A 529 21.96 6.07 -8.10
N ASN A 530 23.19 5.68 -7.75
CA ASN A 530 23.44 4.74 -6.66
C ASN A 530 23.44 5.40 -5.26
N LYS A 531 23.31 6.73 -5.17
CA LYS A 531 23.18 7.42 -3.89
C LYS A 531 21.74 7.32 -3.39
N ASP A 532 21.61 6.94 -2.12
CA ASP A 532 20.33 6.97 -1.41
C ASP A 532 19.77 8.41 -1.42
N PRO A 533 18.55 8.65 -1.96
CA PRO A 533 17.96 9.99 -2.03
C PRO A 533 17.79 10.65 -0.67
N LEU A 534 17.80 9.89 0.43
CA LEU A 534 17.71 10.39 1.80
C LEU A 534 19.03 10.94 2.36
N ASN A 535 20.15 10.79 1.64
CA ASN A 535 21.47 11.20 2.12
C ASN A 535 21.95 12.55 1.59
N ASP A 536 21.10 13.28 0.84
CA ASP A 536 21.36 14.66 0.45
C ASP A 536 21.20 15.60 1.64
N GLU A 537 22.25 16.35 1.97
CA GLU A 537 22.29 17.34 3.05
C GLU A 537 21.22 18.43 2.89
N ASN A 538 20.87 18.80 1.65
CA ASN A 538 19.82 19.80 1.41
C ASN A 538 18.44 19.23 1.76
N VAL A 539 18.16 17.98 1.36
CA VAL A 539 16.91 17.30 1.70
C VAL A 539 16.79 17.10 3.21
N LYS A 540 17.88 16.78 3.91
CA LYS A 540 17.91 16.70 5.38
C LYS A 540 17.62 18.06 6.04
N LYS A 541 18.18 19.15 5.51
CA LYS A 541 17.92 20.51 6.01
C LYS A 541 16.49 20.94 5.78
N GLU A 542 15.93 20.67 4.60
CA GLU A 542 14.53 20.96 4.29
C GLU A 542 13.58 20.13 5.16
N LEU A 543 13.89 18.85 5.36
CA LEU A 543 13.11 17.98 6.26
C LEU A 543 13.15 18.50 7.70
N ALA A 544 14.31 18.90 8.20
CA ALA A 544 14.45 19.48 9.52
C ALA A 544 13.69 20.82 9.65
N ALA A 545 13.73 21.67 8.61
CA ALA A 545 12.98 22.93 8.57
C ALA A 545 11.46 22.69 8.51
N ALA A 546 11.00 21.71 7.74
CA ALA A 546 9.60 21.32 7.67
C ALA A 546 9.12 20.75 9.01
N GLN A 547 9.91 19.89 9.66
CA GLN A 547 9.61 19.36 10.99
C GLN A 547 9.55 20.49 12.04
N ALA A 548 10.48 21.43 12.02
CA ALA A 548 10.45 22.61 12.89
C ALA A 548 9.18 23.45 12.66
N THR A 549 8.78 23.62 11.40
CA THR A 549 7.56 24.36 11.03
C THR A 549 6.29 23.65 11.51
N ILE A 550 6.23 22.32 11.35
CA ILE A 550 5.11 21.50 11.85
C ILE A 550 4.98 21.63 13.36
N ILE A 551 6.09 21.51 14.10
CA ILE A 551 6.11 21.67 15.56
C ILE A 551 5.64 23.07 15.97
N GLN A 552 6.07 24.11 15.24
CA GLN A 552 5.65 25.49 15.49
C GLN A 552 4.14 25.69 15.24
N LEU A 553 3.60 25.15 14.15
CA LEU A 553 2.17 25.23 13.83
C LEU A 553 1.32 24.45 14.83
N GLN A 554 1.77 23.26 15.24
CA GLN A 554 1.11 22.47 16.29
C GLN A 554 1.05 23.23 17.62
N LYS A 555 2.14 23.91 17.99
CA LYS A 555 2.17 24.76 19.19
C LYS A 555 1.22 25.95 19.07
N GLN A 556 1.21 26.63 17.93
CA GLN A 556 0.30 27.75 17.68
C GLN A 556 -1.19 27.33 17.67
N LEU A 557 -1.50 26.12 17.21
CA LEU A 557 -2.84 25.55 17.29
C LEU A 557 -3.22 25.19 18.72
N ALA A 558 -2.30 24.64 19.51
CA ALA A 558 -2.54 24.31 20.92
C ALA A 558 -2.67 25.56 21.82
N GLU A 559 -1.99 26.66 21.49
CA GLU A 559 -2.01 27.93 22.24
C GLU A 559 -3.17 28.86 21.83
N ARG A 560 -3.98 28.47 20.84
CA ARG A 560 -5.25 29.15 20.49
C ARG A 560 -6.45 28.26 20.87
N PRO A 561 -6.87 28.23 22.16
CA PRO A 561 -8.09 27.53 22.56
C PRO A 561 -9.35 28.15 21.95
N ASP A 562 -9.29 29.44 21.58
CA ASP A 562 -10.37 30.14 20.88
C ASP A 562 -10.11 30.10 19.37
N THR A 563 -10.59 29.04 18.72
CA THR A 563 -10.54 28.93 17.26
C THR A 563 -11.65 29.77 16.60
N PRO A 564 -11.41 30.38 15.43
CA PRO A 564 -12.44 31.06 14.64
C PRO A 564 -13.37 30.11 13.84
N PHE A 565 -13.27 28.79 14.04
CA PHE A 565 -14.07 27.76 13.34
C PHE A 565 -14.61 26.66 14.25
N GLY A 566 -14.68 26.92 15.56
CA GLY A 566 -15.23 25.98 16.53
C GLY A 566 -15.76 26.77 17.72
N GLU A 567 -16.93 27.37 17.55
CA GLU A 567 -17.71 27.81 18.71
C GLU A 567 -17.87 26.60 19.64
N ASP A 568 -17.68 26.81 20.94
CA ASP A 568 -17.97 25.79 21.95
C ASP A 568 -19.38 25.24 21.68
N LEU A 569 -19.55 23.91 21.74
CA LEU A 569 -20.85 23.28 21.58
C LEU A 569 -21.91 23.92 22.49
N ALA A 570 -21.51 24.42 23.66
CA ALA A 570 -22.37 25.23 24.53
C ALA A 570 -22.92 26.49 23.85
N VAL A 571 -22.05 27.24 23.16
CA VAL A 571 -22.42 28.44 22.39
C VAL A 571 -23.33 28.07 21.23
N ILE A 572 -23.00 27.00 20.50
CA ILE A 572 -23.78 26.57 19.32
C ILE A 572 -25.18 26.10 19.72
N LYS A 573 -25.33 25.40 20.86
CA LYS A 573 -26.65 25.03 21.41
C LYS A 573 -27.51 26.26 21.68
N GLU A 574 -26.91 27.29 22.29
CA GLU A 574 -27.64 28.51 22.63
C GLU A 574 -28.05 29.28 21.36
N THR A 575 -27.12 29.42 20.40
CA THR A 575 -27.40 30.02 19.09
C THR A 575 -28.49 29.26 18.32
N ASP A 576 -28.44 27.92 18.31
CA ASP A 576 -29.46 27.07 17.67
C ASP A 576 -30.83 27.26 18.34
N LEU A 577 -30.90 27.28 19.67
CA LEU A 577 -32.17 27.49 20.39
C LEU A 577 -32.76 28.86 20.07
N GLN A 578 -31.94 29.92 20.13
CA GLN A 578 -32.38 31.27 19.81
C GLN A 578 -32.86 31.36 18.36
N SER A 579 -32.13 30.75 17.42
CA SER A 579 -32.51 30.74 16.00
C SER A 579 -33.82 29.98 15.76
N LEU A 580 -34.01 28.83 16.39
CA LEU A 580 -35.25 28.05 16.28
C LEU A 580 -36.44 28.77 16.93
N GLU A 581 -36.24 29.45 18.06
CA GLU A 581 -37.29 30.25 18.70
C GLU A 581 -37.69 31.46 17.85
N GLN A 582 -36.73 32.09 17.17
CA GLN A 582 -37.00 33.19 16.23
C GLN A 582 -37.75 32.70 14.98
N LEU A 583 -37.33 31.57 14.41
CA LEU A 583 -37.94 31.01 13.19
C LEU A 583 -39.29 30.36 13.45
N PHE A 584 -39.53 29.83 14.66
CA PHE A 584 -40.77 29.15 15.05
C PHE A 584 -41.30 29.68 16.40
N PRO A 585 -41.80 30.93 16.44
CA PRO A 585 -42.22 31.57 17.69
C PRO A 585 -43.28 30.75 18.43
N ASN A 586 -43.05 30.49 19.72
CA ASN A 586 -43.93 29.72 20.61
C ASN A 586 -44.23 28.27 20.19
N GLN A 587 -43.47 27.71 19.24
CA GLN A 587 -43.72 26.36 18.71
C GLN A 587 -42.61 25.36 19.08
N LEU A 588 -41.46 25.85 19.55
CA LEU A 588 -40.41 25.02 20.12
C LEU A 588 -40.81 24.53 21.52
N ASP A 589 -41.35 23.30 21.56
CA ASP A 589 -41.77 22.66 22.81
C ASP A 589 -40.59 22.32 23.75
N ASN A 590 -40.88 22.18 25.05
CA ASN A 590 -39.84 21.93 26.07
C ASN A 590 -39.04 20.65 25.83
N HIS A 591 -39.64 19.67 25.14
CA HIS A 591 -38.96 18.42 24.84
C HIS A 591 -37.79 18.64 23.87
N PHE A 592 -37.96 19.41 22.79
CA PHE A 592 -36.86 19.72 21.88
C PHE A 592 -35.84 20.69 22.49
N ARG A 593 -36.29 21.63 23.35
CA ARG A 593 -35.38 22.50 24.11
C ARG A 593 -34.42 21.68 24.97
N GLU A 594 -34.93 20.68 25.68
CA GLU A 594 -34.11 19.78 26.50
C GLU A 594 -33.19 18.90 25.65
N GLN A 595 -33.66 18.33 24.53
CA GLN A 595 -32.82 17.54 23.63
C GLN A 595 -31.63 18.35 23.08
N ILE A 596 -31.85 19.61 22.71
CA ILE A 596 -30.79 20.50 22.23
C ILE A 596 -29.82 20.85 23.37
N ARG A 597 -30.33 21.21 24.56
CA ARG A 597 -29.47 21.53 25.73
C ARG A 597 -28.61 20.34 26.17
N GLN A 598 -29.18 19.13 26.14
CA GLN A 598 -28.53 17.90 26.59
C GLN A 598 -27.61 17.26 25.54
N ALA A 599 -27.61 17.74 24.28
CA ALA A 599 -26.75 17.17 23.23
C ALA A 599 -25.27 17.21 23.64
N THR A 600 -24.57 16.10 23.62
CA THR A 600 -23.15 16.03 24.05
C THR A 600 -22.17 16.20 22.90
N ASN A 601 -22.67 16.19 21.66
CA ASN A 601 -21.90 16.39 20.44
C ASN A 601 -22.77 17.00 19.32
N TYR A 602 -22.13 17.41 18.24
CA TYR A 602 -22.78 18.02 17.08
C TYR A 602 -23.82 17.13 16.40
N GLN A 603 -23.57 15.82 16.34
CA GLN A 603 -24.49 14.90 15.68
C GLN A 603 -25.82 14.79 16.43
N GLN A 604 -25.78 14.74 17.77
CA GLN A 604 -26.98 14.76 18.62
C GLN A 604 -27.73 16.09 18.49
N LEU A 605 -27.00 17.21 18.44
CA LEU A 605 -27.58 18.54 18.25
C LEU A 605 -28.30 18.65 16.89
N ALA A 606 -27.63 18.25 15.81
CA ALA A 606 -28.20 18.23 14.46
C ALA A 606 -29.43 17.31 14.37
N THR A 607 -29.39 16.15 15.03
CA THR A 607 -30.53 15.21 15.06
C THR A 607 -31.73 15.81 15.80
N ALA A 608 -31.52 16.43 16.97
CA ALA A 608 -32.59 17.08 17.74
C ALA A 608 -33.23 18.22 16.92
N ARG A 609 -32.41 19.05 16.27
CA ARG A 609 -32.84 20.12 15.37
C ARG A 609 -33.66 19.59 14.20
N GLN A 610 -33.17 18.56 13.51
CA GLN A 610 -33.84 17.97 12.36
C GLN A 610 -35.20 17.36 12.76
N ASN A 611 -35.28 16.70 13.91
CA ASN A 611 -36.52 16.11 14.40
C ASN A 611 -37.58 17.19 14.71
N PHE A 612 -37.16 18.31 15.30
CA PHE A 612 -38.05 19.45 15.51
C PHE A 612 -38.58 20.01 14.19
N ILE A 613 -37.68 20.31 13.24
CA ILE A 613 -38.03 20.84 11.91
C ILE A 613 -38.98 19.87 11.19
N GLN A 614 -38.67 18.57 11.19
CA GLN A 614 -39.50 17.55 10.56
C GLN A 614 -40.90 17.49 11.19
N LYS A 615 -41.02 17.49 12.51
CA LYS A 615 -42.31 17.51 13.22
C LYS A 615 -43.13 18.74 12.85
N HIS A 616 -42.47 19.88 12.67
CA HIS A 616 -43.12 21.14 12.31
C HIS A 616 -43.63 21.15 10.87
N ILE A 617 -42.78 20.71 9.93
CA ILE A 617 -43.16 20.54 8.52
C ILE A 617 -44.33 19.56 8.41
N SER A 618 -44.27 18.41 9.11
CA SER A 618 -45.34 17.40 9.08
C SER A 618 -46.66 17.86 9.73
N LYS A 619 -46.62 18.77 10.72
CA LYS A 619 -47.83 19.39 11.29
C LYS A 619 -48.50 20.37 10.31
N ASN A 620 -47.72 21.08 9.51
CA ASN A 620 -48.24 22.03 8.53
C ASN A 620 -48.76 21.36 7.24
N SER A 621 -48.42 20.09 6.99
CA SER A 621 -48.97 19.31 5.87
C SER A 621 -50.48 18.99 6.00
N GLY A 622 -51.07 19.16 7.20
CA GLY A 622 -52.50 18.96 7.42
C GLY A 622 -53.40 20.18 7.13
N ASN A 623 -52.81 21.35 6.88
CA ASN A 623 -53.53 22.61 6.63
C ASN A 623 -53.11 23.32 5.33
N GLN A 624 -52.43 22.62 4.41
CA GLN A 624 -52.34 23.10 3.03
C GLN A 624 -53.69 22.86 2.36
N GLN A 625 -54.53 23.91 2.35
CA GLN A 625 -55.53 24.07 1.31
C GLN A 625 -54.86 23.78 -0.04
N VAL A 626 -55.49 22.89 -0.79
CA VAL A 626 -55.25 22.71 -2.21
C VAL A 626 -55.41 24.08 -2.88
N VAL A 627 -54.31 24.81 -3.05
CA VAL A 627 -54.25 25.87 -4.04
C VAL A 627 -54.25 25.15 -5.37
N THR A 628 -55.41 25.13 -6.01
CA THR A 628 -55.56 24.81 -7.42
C THR A 628 -54.47 25.53 -8.21
N GLN A 629 -53.53 24.76 -8.75
CA GLN A 629 -52.63 25.26 -9.78
C GLN A 629 -53.48 25.87 -10.90
N PRO A 630 -53.17 27.07 -11.40
CA PRO A 630 -53.74 27.53 -12.64
C PRO A 630 -53.27 26.57 -13.75
N HIS A 631 -54.23 26.02 -14.50
CA HIS A 631 -53.95 25.27 -15.72
C HIS A 631 -53.11 26.14 -16.66
N LEU A 632 -51.81 25.87 -16.72
CA LEU A 632 -50.95 26.35 -17.80
C LEU A 632 -51.31 25.56 -19.07
N PRO A 633 -51.56 26.22 -20.20
CA PRO A 633 -51.85 25.54 -21.47
C PRO A 633 -50.64 24.70 -21.90
N ALA A 634 -50.95 23.53 -22.47
CA ALA A 634 -49.97 22.56 -22.94
C ALA A 634 -48.93 23.21 -23.87
N ILE A 635 -47.67 23.16 -23.45
CA ILE A 635 -46.53 23.54 -24.28
C ILE A 635 -46.43 22.52 -25.42
N GLN A 636 -46.66 22.97 -26.66
CA GLN A 636 -46.43 22.19 -27.86
C GLN A 636 -44.95 21.79 -27.95
N GLN A 637 -44.69 20.51 -28.21
CA GLN A 637 -43.35 20.02 -28.50
C GLN A 637 -42.88 20.59 -29.86
N PRO A 638 -41.62 21.06 -29.96
CA PRO A 638 -41.07 21.50 -31.23
C PRO A 638 -40.89 20.31 -32.19
N PRO A 639 -41.09 20.51 -33.51
CA PRO A 639 -40.99 19.44 -34.50
C PRO A 639 -39.55 18.94 -34.63
N LYS A 640 -39.41 17.61 -34.69
CA LYS A 640 -38.15 16.92 -35.02
C LYS A 640 -37.60 17.42 -36.35
N GLU A 641 -36.45 18.06 -36.32
CA GLU A 641 -35.64 18.28 -37.51
C GLU A 641 -35.23 16.93 -38.09
N ARG A 642 -35.61 16.69 -39.35
CA ARG A 642 -35.04 15.61 -40.16
C ARG A 642 -33.69 16.09 -40.69
N ILE A 643 -32.65 15.35 -40.36
CA ILE A 643 -31.37 15.40 -41.07
C ILE A 643 -31.67 14.94 -42.51
N ILE A 644 -31.35 15.79 -43.49
CA ILE A 644 -31.20 15.44 -44.92
C ILE A 644 -29.74 15.66 -45.27
#